data_AF-A0AAE0FDG6-F1
#
_entry.id   AF-A0AAE0FDG6-F1
#
_cell.length_a   1.000
_cell.length_b   1.000
_cell.length_c   1.000
_cell.angle_alpha   90.00
_cell.angle_beta   90.00
_cell.angle_gamma   90.00
#
_symmetry.space_group_name_H-M   'P 1'
#
loop_
_entity.id
_entity.type
_entity.pdbx_description
1 polymer ?
#
loop_
_entity_poly.entity_id
_entity_poly.type
_entity_poly.pdbx_seq_one_letter_code
_entity_poly.pdbx_strand_id
1 'polypeptide(L)'
;MADAEVEGAAAPTEEAAPVEEAPAEPAAEPAAEPAAEPAAEPAAEPAAEPAAEPAAEPAAEPESGCVQCLVINAGSSSLKYAVFTVISATEATAVVSGLVEKIGAETGRIVHENEGEEKLKIEMAIPDHKAGLMKVIELLTDPVTGKVKNPKDIKVVGHRVVHGGENFTKATVIDAGVIEAIEKAAALAPLHNPANLTGIAVAQALFPVPQVAVFDTAFHMTMPPESFLYAVPIELYEEDGIRRYGFHGSSYTYVQEATAKAIGIAPDKINLIVCHLGNGASMAAIKDGKCFDTTMGLTPLEGLVMGTRSGDVDPALHQHMAVAKSSSPGEFNALLNKKSGLLGLCGDSDMRNVSERAANGDEKAKNALGVFIHRIRKYLGAFLVALDGNVDAVVFTAGIGENSAEVRSLVCANLKPLGLEIDEAKNKAVSGITQIQSSSSTTKIMVTPTNEELSITVQSVAAAEIVIATPESEPVVVSAPTPESEEPAPVAVAEAPEEAKVAGSLYVEPISGRGTALVEVGLMYTLIKSGNKVGFFRPISNRADGQDTHCKLIKDVFGLEDDLETMSAIDFEPAMELFTNEKMDDFISVVIEKYEQYRKGKDFVFVSGVTLPQQSHDINVECCQAMGCPMLLVCSASKFGSPENTFQNVVVCKEECDSKQVEVCGVFVNRVKADVFTEFSEKVRLLLEEVNLKLCAALPAHPSLGAFRVQEIANKLGADILLGDVERFEVANFVIASGDVMRVCDECNRKPLPMVVVDASRTDIVLSLLLASQSHAQAKISGVLLTNAPALPAGFTEILKGIPDLVVPVITTQLLMYPCVETLRALSPTVTATSTKKLEFVERMFEDHVSYSFFEGMISPKATGDLTPKLFQYSIFSAARAKLQHIILPEGDDKRVVAAAGEIVKRGLARITILGKVDEVRGLASRLHIDLTGVDIIDPSISPDTPRYSEMLYEARKAKGMAMEKAEMLIKEDPNYYATMMMYDGIADGMVSGACHTTADTMRPALQIIKTAPGIPLVSSVFFMLLPQKVFIYGDCAINVAPNSEQLAFIAMSCAKTASAFGIKPRVALLSYATGSSGKGDQVDLVKAATAQAKEGMPESTNFIEGPLQFDAAVDPEVAKIKVKTHSEVAGQANVCVFPDLNTGNNAYKAVQQSSGCIAMGPIMQGLRMPVNDLSRGCTITDIVNTVVITCVQSIQSKQ
;
A
#
# COMPACT_ATOMS: atom_id res chain seq x y z
N MET A 1 32.38 66.38 -4.48
CA MET A 1 33.05 66.88 -5.71
C MET A 1 33.40 65.63 -6.54
N ALA A 2 33.56 65.64 -7.86
CA ALA A 2 34.52 66.40 -8.68
C ALA A 2 35.96 66.25 -8.16
N ASP A 3 36.91 66.03 -9.08
CA ASP A 3 38.28 65.63 -8.74
C ASP A 3 39.02 66.70 -7.92
N ALA A 4 39.60 66.30 -6.78
CA ALA A 4 40.57 67.05 -6.01
C ALA A 4 41.37 66.10 -5.09
N GLU A 5 42.66 66.40 -4.90
CA GLU A 5 43.57 65.62 -4.05
C GLU A 5 43.75 66.23 -2.63
N VAL A 6 44.36 65.44 -1.75
CA VAL A 6 45.28 65.85 -0.64
C VAL A 6 44.70 66.39 0.69
N GLU A 7 45.33 65.93 1.78
CA GLU A 7 45.25 66.36 3.20
C GLU A 7 43.88 66.23 3.92
N GLY A 8 43.82 66.13 5.25
CA GLY A 8 44.85 66.10 6.29
C GLY A 8 44.26 65.60 7.63
N ALA A 9 45.07 65.34 8.66
CA ALA A 9 44.66 64.57 9.85
C ALA A 9 44.38 65.41 11.13
N ALA A 10 43.77 64.73 12.11
CA ALA A 10 43.62 65.06 13.55
C ALA A 10 42.39 65.84 14.05
N ALA A 11 42.04 65.55 15.31
CA ALA A 11 41.02 66.14 16.18
C ALA A 11 41.66 67.24 17.09
N PRO A 12 41.05 67.80 18.18
CA PRO A 12 39.72 67.58 18.79
C PRO A 12 38.99 68.90 19.19
N THR A 13 37.88 68.83 19.97
CA THR A 13 37.63 69.61 21.22
C THR A 13 36.27 69.28 21.86
N GLU A 14 36.03 69.75 23.11
CA GLU A 14 34.92 69.37 24.01
C GLU A 14 33.94 70.54 24.32
N GLU A 15 32.95 70.25 25.18
CA GLU A 15 32.10 71.16 26.01
C GLU A 15 31.09 72.13 25.36
N ALA A 16 29.79 71.90 25.66
CA ALA A 16 29.00 72.76 26.57
C ALA A 16 27.59 72.20 26.86
N ALA A 17 27.04 72.46 28.07
CA ALA A 17 25.62 72.25 28.47
C ALA A 17 24.90 73.64 28.54
N PRO A 18 23.79 73.97 29.29
CA PRO A 18 23.24 73.39 30.55
C PRO A 18 21.66 73.43 30.72
N VAL A 19 21.17 73.29 31.98
CA VAL A 19 19.82 73.65 32.54
C VAL A 19 18.66 72.65 32.23
N GLU A 20 18.22 71.75 33.12
CA GLU A 20 17.34 71.87 34.35
C GLU A 20 15.82 71.94 34.04
N GLU A 21 14.86 71.50 34.88
CA GLU A 21 14.86 71.15 36.33
C GLU A 21 13.86 69.99 36.68
N ALA A 22 13.79 69.55 37.96
CA ALA A 22 12.97 68.43 38.48
C ALA A 22 11.83 68.92 39.44
N PRO A 23 11.58 68.48 40.72
CA PRO A 23 12.03 67.33 41.57
C PRO A 23 11.18 66.04 41.32
N ALA A 24 10.96 65.00 42.17
CA ALA A 24 11.19 64.59 43.59
C ALA A 24 10.99 63.03 43.67
N GLU A 25 10.88 62.24 44.77
CA GLU A 25 11.37 62.08 46.17
C GLU A 25 10.62 60.85 46.78
N PRO A 26 10.90 60.30 47.99
CA PRO A 26 12.16 60.06 48.74
C PRO A 26 12.34 58.53 49.12
N ALA A 27 13.55 57.98 49.31
CA ALA A 27 14.33 57.76 50.57
C ALA A 27 13.66 56.93 51.72
N ALA A 28 14.34 56.09 52.55
CA ALA A 28 15.66 55.43 52.54
C ALA A 28 15.86 54.44 53.75
N GLU A 29 16.78 53.45 53.63
CA GLU A 29 17.67 52.86 54.69
C GLU A 29 17.11 52.18 56.00
N PRO A 30 17.92 51.54 56.90
CA PRO A 30 18.93 50.47 56.67
C PRO A 30 19.04 49.34 57.77
N ALA A 31 19.88 48.32 57.49
CA ALA A 31 20.81 47.60 58.41
C ALA A 31 20.39 46.50 59.45
N ALA A 32 21.38 45.61 59.70
CA ALA A 32 21.68 44.77 60.89
C ALA A 32 21.29 43.26 60.96
N GLU A 33 22.28 42.44 61.34
CA GLU A 33 22.29 40.98 61.66
C GLU A 33 22.19 40.78 63.22
N PRO A 34 22.55 39.64 63.91
CA PRO A 34 23.08 38.31 63.50
C PRO A 34 22.59 37.05 64.31
N ALA A 35 23.30 35.92 64.11
CA ALA A 35 23.53 34.78 65.04
C ALA A 35 22.42 33.71 65.26
N ALA A 36 22.70 32.42 65.52
CA ALA A 36 23.94 31.61 65.37
C ALA A 36 23.65 30.08 65.50
N GLU A 37 24.60 29.25 65.03
CA GLU A 37 24.78 27.81 65.37
C GLU A 37 25.38 27.63 66.81
N PRO A 38 25.64 26.42 67.41
CA PRO A 38 25.79 25.07 66.81
C PRO A 38 25.33 23.82 67.64
N ALA A 39 25.73 22.63 67.15
CA ALA A 39 26.03 21.37 67.89
C ALA A 39 24.84 20.45 68.30
N ALA A 40 24.98 19.10 68.40
CA ALA A 40 26.13 18.21 68.20
C ALA A 40 25.74 16.75 67.82
N GLU A 41 26.66 16.01 67.19
CA GLU A 41 26.76 14.53 67.18
C GLU A 41 27.37 14.01 68.52
N PRO A 42 27.26 12.71 68.96
CA PRO A 42 27.64 11.52 68.15
C PRO A 42 27.01 10.12 68.47
N ALA A 43 27.52 9.09 67.75
CA ALA A 43 27.77 7.70 68.19
C ALA A 43 26.76 6.53 67.95
N ALA A 44 27.00 5.80 66.85
CA ALA A 44 27.25 4.33 66.75
C ALA A 44 26.19 3.24 67.12
N GLU A 45 25.72 2.53 66.06
CA GLU A 45 25.66 1.05 65.87
C GLU A 45 24.95 0.07 66.86
N PRO A 46 24.54 -1.16 66.43
CA PRO A 46 24.06 -1.59 65.10
C PRO A 46 22.86 -2.58 65.11
N ALA A 47 22.34 -2.89 63.90
CA ALA A 47 21.69 -4.14 63.44
C ALA A 47 20.37 -4.68 64.08
N ALA A 48 19.30 -4.72 63.26
CA ALA A 48 18.26 -5.77 63.24
C ALA A 48 17.54 -5.79 61.87
N GLU A 49 17.01 -6.94 61.44
CA GLU A 49 16.28 -7.15 60.17
C GLU A 49 14.76 -6.82 60.26
N PRO A 50 14.06 -6.62 59.12
CA PRO A 50 12.70 -6.06 59.10
C PRO A 50 11.58 -7.08 59.31
N ALA A 51 10.39 -6.56 59.66
CA ALA A 51 9.12 -7.28 59.64
C ALA A 51 8.02 -6.42 58.99
N ALA A 52 7.17 -7.03 58.16
CA ALA A 52 5.89 -6.46 57.74
C ALA A 52 4.88 -6.52 58.91
N GLU A 53 3.69 -5.92 58.92
CA GLU A 53 2.70 -5.52 57.90
C GLU A 53 1.93 -4.25 58.41
N PRO A 54 0.85 -3.72 57.77
CA PRO A 54 0.24 -4.04 56.47
C PRO A 54 0.15 -2.83 55.52
N ALA A 55 -0.18 -3.10 54.24
CA ALA A 55 -0.58 -2.07 53.30
C ALA A 55 -2.02 -1.57 53.59
N ALA A 56 -2.23 -0.25 53.48
CA ALA A 56 -3.56 0.33 53.41
C ALA A 56 -4.12 0.27 51.98
N GLU A 57 -5.43 0.46 51.83
CA GLU A 57 -6.16 0.40 50.57
C GLU A 57 -5.59 1.40 49.53
N PRO A 58 -5.39 1.02 48.25
CA PRO A 58 -5.07 1.97 47.21
C PRO A 58 -6.26 2.89 46.95
N ALA A 59 -6.00 4.19 46.81
CA ALA A 59 -7.03 5.17 46.52
C ALA A 59 -7.65 4.94 45.13
N ALA A 60 -8.93 5.29 44.96
CA ALA A 60 -9.57 5.28 43.66
C ALA A 60 -8.92 6.31 42.73
N GLU A 61 -8.40 5.86 41.58
CA GLU A 61 -7.87 6.74 40.53
C GLU A 61 -9.02 7.44 39.78
N PRO A 62 -8.81 8.69 39.31
CA PRO A 62 -9.77 9.36 38.45
C PRO A 62 -9.72 8.83 37.00
N GLU A 63 -10.87 8.58 36.39
CA GLU A 63 -10.99 8.37 34.95
C GLU A 63 -10.57 9.65 34.21
N SER A 64 -9.31 9.72 33.76
CA SER A 64 -8.74 10.92 33.14
C SER A 64 -8.91 10.94 31.61
N GLY A 65 -9.26 12.10 31.05
CA GLY A 65 -9.44 12.29 29.60
C GLY A 65 -8.15 12.35 28.77
N CYS A 66 -7.08 11.74 29.26
CA CYS A 66 -5.77 11.66 28.60
C CYS A 66 -5.79 10.69 27.41
N VAL A 67 -4.86 10.87 26.48
CA VAL A 67 -4.75 10.08 25.23
C VAL A 67 -3.41 9.36 25.19
N GLN A 68 -3.34 8.08 24.78
CA GLN A 68 -2.05 7.43 24.52
C GLN A 68 -1.63 7.57 23.05
N CYS A 69 -0.34 7.82 22.83
CA CYS A 69 0.33 7.85 21.53
C CYS A 69 1.48 6.83 21.53
N LEU A 70 1.51 5.94 20.54
CA LEU A 70 2.64 5.03 20.32
C LEU A 70 3.60 5.65 19.30
N VAL A 71 4.89 5.71 19.62
CA VAL A 71 5.94 6.15 18.71
C VAL A 71 6.75 4.96 18.23
N ILE A 72 7.04 4.89 16.94
CA ILE A 72 7.83 3.83 16.29
C ILE A 72 8.96 4.46 15.47
N ASN A 73 10.17 3.93 15.65
CA ASN A 73 11.37 4.32 14.90
C ASN A 73 12.11 3.05 14.45
N ALA A 74 11.69 2.54 13.29
CA ALA A 74 12.17 1.29 12.69
C ALA A 74 13.46 1.52 11.87
N GLY A 75 14.53 0.82 12.25
CA GLY A 75 15.79 0.74 11.50
C GLY A 75 15.99 -0.64 10.87
N SER A 76 17.00 -0.81 10.01
CA SER A 76 17.19 -2.03 9.21
C SER A 76 17.39 -3.35 9.99
N SER A 77 17.68 -3.28 11.30
CA SER A 77 17.88 -4.45 12.17
C SER A 77 17.50 -4.17 13.63
N SER A 78 16.65 -3.17 13.86
CA SER A 78 16.21 -2.72 15.19
C SER A 78 14.90 -1.94 15.09
N LEU A 79 14.16 -1.89 16.20
CA LEU A 79 12.93 -1.11 16.32
C LEU A 79 12.89 -0.45 17.70
N LYS A 80 13.03 0.88 17.72
CA LYS A 80 12.76 1.69 18.92
C LYS A 80 11.26 1.94 19.01
N TYR A 81 10.74 1.97 20.24
CA TYR A 81 9.36 2.37 20.52
C TYR A 81 9.23 3.11 21.86
N ALA A 82 8.18 3.91 21.99
CA ALA A 82 7.78 4.53 23.26
C ALA A 82 6.27 4.75 23.27
N VAL A 83 5.64 4.69 24.45
CA VAL A 83 4.23 5.10 24.62
C VAL A 83 4.19 6.34 25.50
N PHE A 84 3.53 7.37 24.99
CA PHE A 84 3.32 8.64 25.68
C PHE A 84 1.86 8.78 26.10
N THR A 85 1.63 9.15 27.34
CA THR A 85 0.35 9.69 27.81
C THR A 85 0.34 11.19 27.56
N VAL A 86 -0.54 11.63 26.67
CA VAL A 86 -0.72 13.01 26.22
C VAL A 86 -1.74 13.69 27.12
N ILE A 87 -1.32 14.80 27.73
CA ILE A 87 -2.07 15.56 28.73
C ILE A 87 -2.61 16.86 28.11
N SER A 88 -1.85 17.46 27.20
CA SER A 88 -2.29 18.61 26.39
C SER A 88 -1.60 18.58 25.01
N ALA A 89 -1.99 19.48 24.11
CA ALA A 89 -1.39 19.60 22.77
C ALA A 89 0.12 19.90 22.77
N THR A 90 0.72 20.26 23.91
CA THR A 90 2.16 20.54 24.06
C THR A 90 2.81 19.77 25.22
N GLU A 91 2.09 18.89 25.93
CA GLU A 91 2.58 18.19 27.11
C GLU A 91 2.18 16.70 27.09
N ALA A 92 3.19 15.83 27.08
CA ALA A 92 3.02 14.38 27.13
C ALA A 92 4.18 13.73 27.89
N THR A 93 3.88 12.65 28.63
CA THR A 93 4.83 11.92 29.49
C THR A 93 5.05 10.51 28.94
N ALA A 94 6.30 10.06 28.83
CA ALA A 94 6.63 8.71 28.37
C ALA A 94 6.39 7.68 29.49
N VAL A 95 5.29 6.92 29.39
CA VAL A 95 4.94 5.86 30.35
C VAL A 95 5.65 4.53 30.05
N VAL A 96 6.11 4.35 28.81
CA VAL A 96 6.93 3.20 28.37
C VAL A 96 7.99 3.67 27.38
N SER A 97 9.18 3.09 27.46
CA SER A 97 10.15 3.08 26.35
C SER A 97 10.69 1.67 26.10
N GLY A 98 11.21 1.42 24.89
CA GLY A 98 11.90 0.18 24.60
C GLY A 98 12.60 0.13 23.25
N LEU A 99 13.38 -0.94 23.10
CA LEU A 99 14.25 -1.18 21.97
C LEU A 99 14.30 -2.68 21.67
N VAL A 100 13.96 -3.03 20.43
CA VAL A 100 14.22 -4.34 19.81
C VAL A 100 15.54 -4.25 19.04
N GLU A 101 16.47 -5.16 19.30
CA GLU A 101 17.80 -5.24 18.71
C GLU A 101 18.03 -6.58 18.00
N LYS A 102 18.93 -6.56 17.00
CA LYS A 102 19.37 -7.73 16.22
C LYS A 102 18.20 -8.47 15.54
N ILE A 103 17.23 -7.72 15.02
CA ILE A 103 16.17 -8.28 14.16
C ILE A 103 16.83 -8.98 12.96
N GLY A 104 16.39 -10.21 12.66
CA GLY A 104 16.97 -11.08 11.63
C GLY A 104 18.20 -11.89 12.06
N ALA A 105 18.58 -11.89 13.34
CA ALA A 105 19.66 -12.73 13.88
C ALA A 105 19.14 -13.97 14.63
N GLU A 106 20.01 -14.98 14.81
CA GLU A 106 19.73 -16.20 15.59
C GLU A 106 19.27 -15.93 17.03
N THR A 107 19.66 -14.78 17.60
CA THR A 107 19.18 -14.31 18.90
C THR A 107 19.04 -12.80 18.88
N GLY A 108 17.79 -12.36 18.71
CA GLY A 108 17.34 -11.00 18.95
C GLY A 108 17.26 -10.67 20.43
N ARG A 109 17.11 -9.39 20.75
CA ARG A 109 16.97 -8.92 22.14
C ARG A 109 15.96 -7.80 22.23
N ILE A 110 15.15 -7.80 23.28
CA ILE A 110 14.27 -6.70 23.65
C ILE A 110 14.76 -6.13 24.98
N VAL A 111 14.85 -4.81 25.05
CA VAL A 111 14.96 -4.05 26.30
C VAL A 111 13.68 -3.22 26.43
N HIS A 112 13.00 -3.35 27.56
CA HIS A 112 11.71 -2.73 27.83
C HIS A 112 11.76 -2.06 29.20
N GLU A 113 11.21 -0.86 29.30
CA GLU A 113 11.27 -0.01 30.47
C GLU A 113 9.96 0.75 30.64
N ASN A 114 9.24 0.38 31.70
CA ASN A 114 8.08 1.12 32.19
C ASN A 114 8.55 2.29 33.06
N GLU A 115 7.76 3.38 33.09
CA GLU A 115 8.02 4.51 34.00
C GLU A 115 8.04 4.05 35.47
N GLY A 116 9.18 4.24 36.14
CA GLY A 116 9.40 3.90 37.55
C GLY A 116 9.87 2.47 37.85
N GLU A 117 10.09 1.62 36.85
CA GLU A 117 10.42 0.19 37.03
C GLU A 117 11.81 -0.19 36.50
N GLU A 118 12.32 -1.39 36.85
CA GLU A 118 13.60 -1.89 36.35
C GLU A 118 13.52 -2.35 34.88
N LYS A 119 14.61 -2.15 34.13
CA LYS A 119 14.69 -2.49 32.69
C LYS A 119 14.65 -4.01 32.45
N LEU A 120 13.48 -4.50 32.04
CA LEU A 120 13.27 -5.86 31.56
C LEU A 120 14.13 -6.14 30.31
N LYS A 121 14.74 -7.33 30.25
CA LYS A 121 15.62 -7.79 29.17
C LYS A 121 15.20 -9.18 28.75
N ILE A 122 14.87 -9.36 27.48
CA ILE A 122 14.42 -10.63 26.90
C ILE A 122 15.33 -10.95 25.72
N GLU A 123 15.87 -12.17 25.67
CA GLU A 123 16.63 -12.68 24.52
C GLU A 123 15.84 -13.83 23.89
N MET A 124 15.57 -13.74 22.58
CA MET A 124 14.72 -14.67 21.83
C MET A 124 14.98 -14.56 20.32
N ALA A 125 14.49 -15.49 19.52
CA ALA A 125 14.51 -15.33 18.06
C ALA A 125 13.54 -14.20 17.65
N ILE A 126 14.01 -13.25 16.83
CA ILE A 126 13.22 -12.13 16.30
C ILE A 126 13.50 -12.05 14.80
N PRO A 127 12.82 -12.84 13.95
CA PRO A 127 13.17 -12.99 12.54
C PRO A 127 12.96 -11.70 11.73
N ASP A 128 11.95 -10.91 12.08
CA ASP A 128 11.55 -9.69 11.36
C ASP A 128 10.92 -8.66 12.30
N HIS A 129 10.57 -7.49 11.75
CA HIS A 129 9.91 -6.39 12.47
C HIS A 129 8.48 -6.70 12.91
N LYS A 130 7.79 -7.66 12.28
CA LYS A 130 6.43 -8.09 12.63
C LYS A 130 6.46 -8.90 13.92
N ALA A 131 7.33 -9.89 14.02
CA ALA A 131 7.61 -10.63 15.25
C ALA A 131 8.12 -9.70 16.36
N GLY A 132 8.98 -8.73 16.02
CA GLY A 132 9.43 -7.68 16.94
C GLY A 132 8.26 -6.86 17.52
N LEU A 133 7.42 -6.26 16.66
CA LEU A 133 6.33 -5.40 17.12
C LEU A 133 5.20 -6.19 17.81
N MET A 134 4.92 -7.42 17.38
CA MET A 134 3.99 -8.32 18.09
C MET A 134 4.43 -8.58 19.54
N LYS A 135 5.72 -8.84 19.77
CA LYS A 135 6.23 -9.03 21.14
C LYS A 135 6.25 -7.73 21.94
N VAL A 136 6.43 -6.58 21.28
CA VAL A 136 6.26 -5.26 21.91
C VAL A 136 4.81 -5.05 22.38
N ILE A 137 3.82 -5.40 21.56
CA ILE A 137 2.39 -5.32 21.97
C ILE A 137 2.13 -6.21 23.18
N GLU A 138 2.61 -7.47 23.17
CA GLU A 138 2.45 -8.41 24.29
C GLU A 138 2.97 -7.82 25.61
N LEU A 139 4.10 -7.08 25.59
CA LEU A 139 4.65 -6.40 26.77
C LEU A 139 3.85 -5.16 27.15
N LEU A 140 3.44 -4.34 26.16
CA LEU A 140 2.63 -3.14 26.41
C LEU A 140 1.29 -3.47 27.07
N THR A 141 0.70 -4.62 26.72
CA THR A 141 -0.63 -5.06 27.20
C THR A 141 -0.55 -6.26 28.15
N ASP A 142 0.59 -6.53 28.78
CA ASP A 142 0.72 -7.61 29.75
C ASP A 142 -0.22 -7.36 30.96
N PRO A 143 -1.05 -8.33 31.40
CA PRO A 143 -2.05 -8.11 32.46
C PRO A 143 -1.50 -7.75 33.85
N VAL A 144 -0.19 -7.84 34.07
CA VAL A 144 0.46 -7.58 35.38
C VAL A 144 1.39 -6.37 35.32
N THR A 145 2.05 -6.14 34.18
CA THR A 145 3.13 -5.16 33.99
C THR A 145 2.89 -4.17 32.84
N GLY A 146 1.90 -4.41 31.98
CA GLY A 146 1.59 -3.54 30.84
C GLY A 146 1.02 -2.18 31.25
N LYS A 147 1.44 -1.11 30.56
CA LYS A 147 0.93 0.26 30.76
C LYS A 147 -0.15 0.67 29.75
N VAL A 148 -0.51 -0.21 28.83
CA VAL A 148 -1.60 -0.06 27.85
C VAL A 148 -2.70 -1.04 28.25
N LYS A 149 -3.70 -0.58 29.02
CA LYS A 149 -4.76 -1.44 29.57
C LYS A 149 -5.61 -2.09 28.47
N ASN A 150 -5.77 -1.41 27.34
CA ASN A 150 -6.43 -1.89 26.14
C ASN A 150 -5.67 -1.38 24.89
N PRO A 151 -5.41 -2.19 23.85
CA PRO A 151 -4.82 -1.71 22.59
C PRO A 151 -5.53 -0.48 21.98
N LYS A 152 -6.82 -0.29 22.29
CA LYS A 152 -7.63 0.86 21.87
C LYS A 152 -7.34 2.16 22.62
N ASP A 153 -6.52 2.14 23.66
CA ASP A 153 -6.15 3.35 24.43
C ASP A 153 -5.17 4.23 23.66
N ILE A 154 -4.31 3.59 22.84
CA ILE A 154 -3.51 4.23 21.80
C ILE A 154 -4.47 4.80 20.75
N LYS A 155 -4.50 6.12 20.58
CA LYS A 155 -5.39 6.81 19.61
C LYS A 155 -4.67 7.26 18.33
N VAL A 156 -3.33 7.27 18.34
CA VAL A 156 -2.49 7.67 17.21
C VAL A 156 -1.15 6.94 17.29
N VAL A 157 -0.56 6.61 16.13
CA VAL A 157 0.78 6.02 16.03
C VAL A 157 1.70 6.93 15.21
N GLY A 158 2.75 7.46 15.83
CA GLY A 158 3.74 8.33 15.21
C GLY A 158 4.96 7.55 14.70
N HIS A 159 5.23 7.61 13.39
CA HIS A 159 6.37 6.97 12.74
C HIS A 159 7.46 7.97 12.40
N ARG A 160 8.69 7.68 12.80
CA ARG A 160 9.86 8.38 12.24
C ARG A 160 10.14 7.86 10.83
N VAL A 161 10.10 8.76 9.84
CA VAL A 161 10.44 8.49 8.45
C VAL A 161 11.69 9.29 8.08
N VAL A 162 12.70 8.64 7.48
CA VAL A 162 14.00 9.29 7.28
C VAL A 162 14.03 10.26 6.10
N HIS A 163 13.26 10.03 5.03
CA HIS A 163 13.24 10.90 3.85
C HIS A 163 11.83 11.13 3.31
N GLY A 164 11.41 12.40 3.22
CA GLY A 164 10.11 12.80 2.65
C GLY A 164 10.15 13.36 1.23
N GLY A 165 11.35 13.61 0.68
CA GLY A 165 11.47 14.40 -0.56
C GLY A 165 11.11 15.86 -0.31
N GLU A 166 10.73 16.59 -1.36
CA GLU A 166 10.30 18.00 -1.25
C GLU A 166 8.85 18.17 -0.77
N ASN A 167 7.98 17.19 -1.08
CA ASN A 167 6.53 17.30 -0.91
C ASN A 167 6.08 17.29 0.56
N PHE A 168 6.89 16.76 1.49
CA PHE A 168 6.54 16.66 2.91
C PHE A 168 7.35 17.63 3.78
N THR A 169 6.84 18.86 3.88
CA THR A 169 7.40 19.93 4.72
C THR A 169 6.90 19.90 6.18
N LYS A 170 6.09 18.90 6.56
CA LYS A 170 5.51 18.73 7.90
C LYS A 170 5.09 17.28 8.17
N ALA A 171 4.81 16.96 9.43
CA ALA A 171 4.15 15.71 9.80
C ALA A 171 2.79 15.56 9.09
N THR A 172 2.50 14.35 8.59
CA THR A 172 1.35 14.07 7.72
C THR A 172 0.73 12.71 8.06
N VAL A 173 -0.61 12.64 8.13
CA VAL A 173 -1.35 11.37 8.34
C VAL A 173 -1.08 10.44 7.15
N ILE A 174 -0.81 9.16 7.42
CA ILE A 174 -0.40 8.19 6.41
C ILE A 174 -1.62 7.63 5.68
N ASP A 175 -1.77 8.04 4.43
CA ASP A 175 -2.62 7.41 3.42
C ASP A 175 -1.76 6.70 2.35
N ALA A 176 -2.40 6.19 1.29
CA ALA A 176 -1.72 5.51 0.19
C ALA A 176 -0.75 6.43 -0.60
N GLY A 177 -1.08 7.71 -0.76
CA GLY A 177 -0.21 8.68 -1.44
C GLY A 177 1.02 9.04 -0.61
N VAL A 178 0.88 9.10 0.72
CA VAL A 178 2.01 9.23 1.65
C VAL A 178 2.92 8.01 1.60
N ILE A 179 2.37 6.79 1.54
CA ILE A 179 3.15 5.56 1.37
C ILE A 179 3.93 5.58 0.04
N GLU A 180 3.25 5.81 -1.08
CA GLU A 180 3.87 5.82 -2.42
C GLU A 180 4.96 6.90 -2.55
N ALA A 181 4.78 8.06 -1.93
CA ALA A 181 5.80 9.11 -1.89
C ALA A 181 7.00 8.76 -0.97
N ILE A 182 6.79 8.02 0.13
CA ILE A 182 7.88 7.47 0.95
C ILE A 182 8.66 6.38 0.20
N GLU A 183 7.98 5.58 -0.63
CA GLU A 183 8.59 4.59 -1.54
C GLU A 183 9.42 5.27 -2.63
N LYS A 184 8.89 6.31 -3.29
CA LYS A 184 9.66 7.13 -4.24
C LYS A 184 10.90 7.74 -3.58
N ALA A 185 10.75 8.29 -2.36
CA ALA A 185 11.86 8.80 -1.56
C ALA A 185 12.85 7.71 -1.06
N ALA A 186 12.50 6.41 -1.16
CA ALA A 186 13.40 5.33 -0.77
C ALA A 186 14.61 5.19 -1.70
N ALA A 187 14.58 5.73 -2.91
CA ALA A 187 15.77 5.87 -3.76
C ALA A 187 16.86 6.74 -3.11
N LEU A 188 16.45 7.76 -2.34
CA LEU A 188 17.34 8.71 -1.65
C LEU A 188 17.78 8.18 -0.27
N ALA A 189 16.96 7.38 0.40
CA ALA A 189 17.26 6.76 1.69
C ALA A 189 17.08 5.21 1.73
N PRO A 190 17.78 4.44 0.87
CA PRO A 190 17.51 3.01 0.64
C PRO A 190 17.86 2.07 1.81
N LEU A 191 18.53 2.57 2.86
CA LEU A 191 18.81 1.82 4.08
C LEU A 191 17.84 2.16 5.23
N HIS A 192 16.88 3.05 5.00
CA HIS A 192 16.03 3.65 6.04
C HIS A 192 14.55 3.64 5.66
N ASN A 193 14.15 4.30 4.57
CA ASN A 193 12.74 4.37 4.15
C ASN A 193 12.08 2.98 4.00
N PRO A 194 12.73 1.94 3.43
CA PRO A 194 12.14 0.59 3.39
C PRO A 194 11.84 0.01 4.78
N ALA A 195 12.71 0.23 5.76
CA ALA A 195 12.47 -0.21 7.14
C ALA A 195 11.40 0.64 7.85
N ASN A 196 11.30 1.94 7.52
CA ASN A 196 10.21 2.79 7.98
C ASN A 196 8.87 2.29 7.42
N LEU A 197 8.80 1.97 6.12
CA LEU A 197 7.62 1.39 5.45
C LEU A 197 7.21 0.04 6.05
N THR A 198 8.17 -0.86 6.34
CA THR A 198 7.88 -2.10 7.09
C THR A 198 7.28 -1.80 8.47
N GLY A 199 7.83 -0.81 9.20
CA GLY A 199 7.28 -0.37 10.49
C GLY A 199 5.86 0.18 10.37
N ILE A 200 5.58 0.98 9.35
CA ILE A 200 4.27 1.56 9.03
C ILE A 200 3.26 0.46 8.70
N ALA A 201 3.56 -0.44 7.76
CA ALA A 201 2.65 -1.50 7.32
C ALA A 201 2.31 -2.48 8.45
N VAL A 202 3.31 -2.86 9.25
CA VAL A 202 3.10 -3.71 10.44
C VAL A 202 2.25 -2.97 11.49
N ALA A 203 2.47 -1.68 11.72
CA ALA A 203 1.66 -0.90 12.66
C ALA A 203 0.23 -0.65 12.16
N GLN A 204 0.02 -0.46 10.86
CA GLN A 204 -1.31 -0.37 10.23
C GLN A 204 -2.10 -1.68 10.42
N ALA A 205 -1.45 -2.83 10.26
CA ALA A 205 -2.08 -4.14 10.46
C ALA A 205 -2.44 -4.44 11.94
N LEU A 206 -1.81 -3.76 12.90
CA LEU A 206 -1.97 -4.03 14.34
C LEU A 206 -2.72 -2.94 15.11
N PHE A 207 -2.73 -1.69 14.62
CA PHE A 207 -3.38 -0.54 15.24
C PHE A 207 -4.30 0.18 14.23
N PRO A 208 -5.61 -0.11 14.21
CA PRO A 208 -6.58 0.53 13.31
C PRO A 208 -6.97 1.94 13.81
N VAL A 209 -5.97 2.82 13.89
CA VAL A 209 -6.04 4.22 14.33
C VAL A 209 -5.18 5.10 13.41
N PRO A 210 -5.32 6.43 13.40
CA PRO A 210 -4.46 7.31 12.62
C PRO A 210 -2.97 7.03 12.82
N GLN A 211 -2.27 6.79 11.72
CA GLN A 211 -0.82 6.62 11.66
C GLN A 211 -0.26 7.93 11.08
N VAL A 212 0.85 8.46 11.59
CA VAL A 212 1.44 9.73 11.13
C VAL A 212 2.90 9.54 10.77
N ALA A 213 3.29 10.01 9.59
CA ALA A 213 4.70 10.10 9.19
C ALA A 213 5.28 11.44 9.66
N VAL A 214 6.34 11.37 10.47
CA VAL A 214 7.14 12.52 10.92
C VAL A 214 8.53 12.42 10.26
N PHE A 215 8.81 13.37 9.38
CA PHE A 215 9.95 13.28 8.45
C PHE A 215 11.20 14.00 8.98
N ASP A 216 12.33 13.28 9.01
CA ASP A 216 13.65 13.84 9.37
C ASP A 216 14.07 15.01 8.45
N THR A 217 13.55 15.06 7.22
CA THR A 217 13.80 16.11 6.21
C THR A 217 12.91 17.35 6.37
N ALA A 218 11.73 17.25 6.99
CA ALA A 218 10.70 18.30 6.94
C ALA A 218 11.17 19.65 7.51
N PHE A 219 11.89 19.62 8.65
CA PHE A 219 12.46 20.81 9.30
C PHE A 219 13.33 21.65 8.35
N HIS A 220 14.07 20.98 7.47
CA HIS A 220 15.05 21.57 6.57
C HIS A 220 14.45 22.10 5.27
N MET A 221 13.16 21.85 4.98
CA MET A 221 12.49 22.32 3.76
C MET A 221 12.30 23.86 3.72
N THR A 222 12.75 24.57 4.76
CA THR A 222 12.80 26.04 4.81
C THR A 222 14.13 26.63 4.30
N MET A 223 15.14 25.80 3.98
CA MET A 223 16.41 26.27 3.42
C MET A 223 16.21 26.99 2.08
N PRO A 224 16.92 28.10 1.82
CA PRO A 224 16.87 28.82 0.55
C PRO A 224 17.78 28.15 -0.52
N PRO A 225 17.59 28.47 -1.82
CA PRO A 225 18.32 27.83 -2.92
C PRO A 225 19.84 27.86 -2.80
N GLU A 226 20.40 28.95 -2.28
CA GLU A 226 21.84 29.12 -2.04
C GLU A 226 22.43 28.16 -1.00
N SER A 227 21.60 27.55 -0.14
CA SER A 227 22.01 26.51 0.82
C SER A 227 21.75 25.10 0.30
N PHE A 228 20.71 24.90 -0.52
CA PHE A 228 20.28 23.55 -0.94
C PHE A 228 20.72 23.09 -2.32
N LEU A 229 21.01 24.00 -3.26
CA LEU A 229 21.49 23.62 -4.59
C LEU A 229 22.97 23.23 -4.54
N TYR A 230 23.30 22.08 -5.11
CA TYR A 230 24.69 21.70 -5.34
C TYR A 230 25.25 22.40 -6.58
N ALA A 231 26.55 22.67 -6.60
CA ALA A 231 27.27 23.25 -7.74
C ALA A 231 27.54 22.20 -8.85
N VAL A 232 26.44 21.67 -9.41
CA VAL A 232 26.38 20.65 -10.47
C VAL A 232 25.43 21.14 -11.59
N PRO A 233 25.27 20.44 -12.73
CA PRO A 233 24.28 20.80 -13.73
C PRO A 233 22.86 20.89 -13.13
N ILE A 234 22.12 21.95 -13.45
CA ILE A 234 20.83 22.27 -12.82
C ILE A 234 19.75 21.24 -13.16
N GLU A 235 19.91 20.56 -14.30
CA GLU A 235 19.09 19.47 -14.79
C GLU A 235 19.02 18.32 -13.76
N LEU A 236 20.09 18.08 -12.98
CA LEU A 236 20.09 17.08 -11.89
C LEU A 236 19.18 17.48 -10.72
N TYR A 237 18.90 18.77 -10.54
CA TYR A 237 17.89 19.21 -9.59
C TYR A 237 16.48 19.16 -10.22
N GLU A 238 16.33 19.65 -11.45
CA GLU A 238 15.03 19.77 -12.12
C GLU A 238 14.43 18.42 -12.57
N GLU A 239 15.26 17.42 -12.89
CA GLU A 239 14.83 16.08 -13.33
C GLU A 239 14.91 15.02 -12.19
N ASP A 240 16.04 14.95 -11.48
CA ASP A 240 16.32 13.92 -10.46
C ASP A 240 16.09 14.37 -9.00
N GLY A 241 15.80 15.66 -8.75
CA GLY A 241 15.61 16.19 -7.38
C GLY A 241 16.89 16.24 -6.54
N ILE A 242 18.08 16.30 -7.14
CA ILE A 242 19.36 16.24 -6.43
C ILE A 242 19.67 17.57 -5.73
N ARG A 243 19.33 17.63 -4.43
CA ARG A 243 19.55 18.77 -3.52
C ARG A 243 20.00 18.35 -2.13
N ARG A 244 20.37 19.32 -1.29
CA ARG A 244 20.43 19.15 0.17
C ARG A 244 19.01 18.93 0.72
N TYR A 245 18.84 17.83 1.46
CA TYR A 245 17.61 17.56 2.21
C TYR A 245 17.79 17.70 3.72
N GLY A 246 18.92 17.25 4.29
CA GLY A 246 19.14 17.30 5.74
C GLY A 246 18.34 16.26 6.53
N PHE A 247 18.79 15.93 7.75
CA PHE A 247 18.19 14.88 8.59
C PHE A 247 18.20 15.28 10.07
N HIS A 248 17.76 14.40 10.97
CA HIS A 248 17.53 14.67 12.40
C HIS A 248 16.52 15.80 12.67
N GLY A 249 15.59 16.08 11.73
CA GLY A 249 14.62 17.17 11.83
C GLY A 249 13.84 17.21 13.15
N SER A 250 13.31 16.08 13.63
CA SER A 250 12.60 15.99 14.91
C SER A 250 13.45 16.41 16.12
N SER A 251 14.77 16.19 16.07
CA SER A 251 15.70 16.67 17.09
C SER A 251 15.86 18.18 17.02
N TYR A 252 16.00 18.76 15.82
CA TYR A 252 16.09 20.20 15.64
C TYR A 252 14.81 20.92 16.05
N THR A 253 13.62 20.43 15.68
CA THR A 253 12.33 20.95 16.13
C THR A 253 12.26 21.03 17.66
N TYR A 254 12.51 19.89 18.34
CA TYR A 254 12.47 19.84 19.80
C TYR A 254 13.46 20.80 20.46
N VAL A 255 14.71 20.80 19.98
CA VAL A 255 15.79 21.59 20.58
C VAL A 255 15.60 23.08 20.32
N GLN A 256 15.02 23.48 19.18
CA GLN A 256 14.63 24.86 18.92
C GLN A 256 13.55 25.33 19.91
N GLU A 257 12.45 24.59 20.05
CA GLU A 257 11.35 24.94 20.95
C GLU A 257 11.80 24.97 22.42
N ALA A 258 12.54 23.95 22.86
CA ALA A 258 13.07 23.84 24.22
C ALA A 258 14.07 24.95 24.54
N THR A 259 14.98 25.28 23.62
CA THR A 259 15.94 26.39 23.78
C THR A 259 15.20 27.72 23.83
N ALA A 260 14.25 27.96 22.92
CA ALA A 260 13.46 29.19 22.84
C ALA A 260 12.69 29.45 24.14
N LYS A 261 11.97 28.43 24.64
CA LYS A 261 11.30 28.46 25.95
C LYS A 261 12.27 28.73 27.10
N ALA A 262 13.47 28.14 27.08
CA ALA A 262 14.49 28.31 28.11
C ALA A 262 15.22 29.66 28.11
N ILE A 263 15.21 30.40 26.98
CA ILE A 263 15.83 31.75 26.89
C ILE A 263 14.83 32.90 26.81
N GLY A 264 13.52 32.62 26.77
CA GLY A 264 12.46 33.63 26.73
C GLY A 264 12.28 34.31 25.36
N ILE A 265 12.68 33.64 24.27
CA ILE A 265 12.49 34.12 22.89
C ILE A 265 11.42 33.26 22.21
N ALA A 266 10.64 33.84 21.29
CA ALA A 266 9.62 33.11 20.56
C ALA A 266 10.26 32.18 19.50
N PRO A 267 9.79 30.93 19.31
CA PRO A 267 10.42 29.97 18.40
C PRO A 267 10.50 30.43 16.93
N ASP A 268 9.66 31.38 16.52
CA ASP A 268 9.60 32.00 15.18
C ASP A 268 10.60 33.14 14.95
N LYS A 269 11.42 33.48 15.97
CA LYS A 269 12.32 34.66 15.97
C LYS A 269 13.71 34.36 16.51
N ILE A 270 14.01 33.08 16.77
CA ILE A 270 15.25 32.66 17.40
C ILE A 270 16.32 32.32 16.36
N ASN A 271 17.56 32.70 16.63
CA ASN A 271 18.70 32.43 15.77
C ASN A 271 19.68 31.48 16.50
N LEU A 272 19.79 30.22 16.04
CA LEU A 272 20.52 29.15 16.71
C LEU A 272 21.55 28.47 15.82
N ILE A 273 22.64 28.02 16.43
CA ILE A 273 23.50 26.98 15.84
C ILE A 273 23.35 25.72 16.69
N VAL A 274 22.69 24.69 16.16
CA VAL A 274 22.42 23.45 16.89
C VAL A 274 23.37 22.35 16.44
N CYS A 275 24.12 21.81 17.40
CA CYS A 275 25.10 20.74 17.27
C CYS A 275 24.51 19.41 17.77
N HIS A 276 23.86 18.67 16.89
CA HIS A 276 23.41 17.29 17.15
C HIS A 276 24.62 16.36 16.99
N LEU A 277 25.28 16.02 18.09
CA LEU A 277 26.50 15.21 18.09
C LEU A 277 26.20 13.83 18.68
N GLY A 278 26.08 12.82 17.83
CA GLY A 278 25.87 11.42 18.20
C GLY A 278 26.72 10.47 17.35
N ASN A 279 26.32 9.19 17.28
CA ASN A 279 26.96 8.21 16.39
C ASN A 279 26.76 8.55 14.89
N GLY A 280 25.61 9.13 14.56
CA GLY A 280 25.48 10.09 13.45
C GLY A 280 25.56 11.50 14.01
N ALA A 281 26.17 12.44 13.28
CA ALA A 281 26.37 13.80 13.77
C ALA A 281 26.08 14.84 12.66
N SER A 282 25.41 15.93 13.03
CA SER A 282 25.08 17.03 12.13
C SER A 282 24.97 18.35 12.87
N MET A 283 25.10 19.46 12.14
CA MET A 283 24.72 20.78 12.64
C MET A 283 23.65 21.42 11.75
N ALA A 284 22.88 22.34 12.31
CA ALA A 284 22.00 23.23 11.55
C ALA A 284 22.18 24.69 12.00
N ALA A 285 22.09 25.61 11.05
CA ALA A 285 21.91 27.03 11.27
C ALA A 285 20.42 27.35 11.17
N ILE A 286 19.86 27.94 12.23
CA ILE A 286 18.46 28.34 12.31
C ILE A 286 18.42 29.86 12.32
N LYS A 287 17.69 30.46 11.36
CA LYS A 287 17.55 31.90 11.16
C LYS A 287 16.09 32.29 11.24
N ASP A 288 15.73 33.22 12.11
CA ASP A 288 14.33 33.61 12.40
C ASP A 288 13.39 32.40 12.53
N GLY A 289 13.78 31.42 13.35
CA GLY A 289 13.01 30.21 13.60
C GLY A 289 12.91 29.19 12.45
N LYS A 290 13.66 29.35 11.36
CA LYS A 290 13.66 28.46 10.19
C LYS A 290 15.04 27.86 9.93
N CYS A 291 15.12 26.66 9.37
CA CYS A 291 16.40 26.11 8.93
C CYS A 291 16.94 26.93 7.75
N PHE A 292 18.14 27.48 7.90
CA PHE A 292 18.83 28.23 6.86
C PHE A 292 19.89 27.37 6.16
N ASP A 293 20.60 26.51 6.89
CA ASP A 293 21.59 25.57 6.33
C ASP A 293 21.80 24.37 7.27
N THR A 294 22.25 23.23 6.75
CA THR A 294 22.53 22.02 7.54
C THR A 294 23.66 21.18 6.94
N THR A 295 24.47 20.55 7.79
CA THR A 295 25.69 19.85 7.35
C THR A 295 25.44 18.58 6.57
N MET A 296 24.29 17.92 6.76
CA MET A 296 23.94 16.73 5.99
C MET A 296 23.32 17.11 4.63
N GLY A 297 23.49 16.22 3.65
CA GLY A 297 23.27 16.52 2.24
C GLY A 297 21.96 15.95 1.68
N LEU A 298 22.06 15.48 0.43
CA LEU A 298 21.17 14.50 -0.20
C LEU A 298 21.04 13.21 0.64
N THR A 299 22.09 12.86 1.39
CA THR A 299 22.14 11.64 2.22
C THR A 299 22.78 11.94 3.58
N PRO A 300 22.57 11.08 4.61
CA PRO A 300 23.16 11.22 5.94
C PRO A 300 24.70 11.00 6.02
N LEU A 301 25.43 11.11 4.91
CA LEU A 301 26.88 10.90 4.80
C LEU A 301 27.68 12.22 4.79
N GLU A 302 27.10 13.31 4.27
CA GLU A 302 27.76 14.63 4.18
C GLU A 302 27.93 15.28 5.56
N GLY A 303 28.89 16.21 5.69
CA GLY A 303 29.03 17.05 6.87
C GLY A 303 30.10 16.58 7.84
N LEU A 304 29.66 16.30 9.07
CA LEU A 304 30.54 15.96 10.17
C LEU A 304 31.14 14.56 10.03
N VAL A 305 32.33 14.38 10.63
CA VAL A 305 32.85 13.04 10.91
C VAL A 305 31.90 12.35 11.90
N MET A 306 31.57 11.08 11.67
CA MET A 306 30.64 10.33 12.49
C MET A 306 31.30 9.02 12.99
N GLY A 307 30.57 8.16 13.71
CA GLY A 307 31.14 6.92 14.24
C GLY A 307 31.71 5.99 13.16
N THR A 308 30.96 5.81 12.06
CA THR A 308 31.34 4.95 10.92
C THR A 308 31.28 5.63 9.55
N ARG A 309 30.70 6.85 9.48
CA ARG A 309 30.56 7.65 8.24
C ARG A 309 31.66 8.70 8.11
N SER A 310 32.08 9.00 6.87
CA SER A 310 33.22 9.89 6.61
C SER A 310 33.01 11.37 6.95
N GLY A 311 31.80 11.92 6.76
CA GLY A 311 31.63 13.36 6.58
C GLY A 311 32.17 13.84 5.23
N ASP A 312 32.38 15.16 5.04
CA ASP A 312 32.89 15.68 3.77
C ASP A 312 34.26 15.09 3.38
N VAL A 313 34.30 14.47 2.20
CA VAL A 313 35.50 14.04 1.47
C VAL A 313 35.56 14.75 0.11
N ASP A 314 36.74 14.81 -0.50
CA ASP A 314 36.90 15.26 -1.88
C ASP A 314 36.05 14.38 -2.83
N PRO A 315 35.14 14.95 -3.65
CA PRO A 315 34.40 14.19 -4.64
C PRO A 315 35.30 13.31 -5.52
N ALA A 316 36.48 13.78 -5.95
CA ALA A 316 37.39 13.03 -6.82
C ALA A 316 37.96 11.75 -6.18
N LEU A 317 37.81 11.57 -4.86
CA LEU A 317 38.19 10.35 -4.15
C LEU A 317 37.48 9.11 -4.71
N HIS A 318 36.23 9.22 -5.20
CA HIS A 318 35.52 8.08 -5.79
C HIS A 318 36.25 7.55 -7.03
N GLN A 319 36.63 8.43 -7.95
CA GLN A 319 37.32 8.09 -9.19
C GLN A 319 38.73 7.57 -8.89
N HIS A 320 39.46 8.24 -7.99
CA HIS A 320 40.79 7.82 -7.60
C HIS A 320 40.79 6.41 -6.97
N MET A 321 39.83 6.11 -6.09
CA MET A 321 39.72 4.78 -5.47
C MET A 321 39.20 3.71 -6.42
N ALA A 322 38.26 4.03 -7.32
CA ALA A 322 37.80 3.10 -8.34
C ALA A 322 38.97 2.65 -9.25
N VAL A 323 39.80 3.59 -9.72
CA VAL A 323 40.99 3.29 -10.54
C VAL A 323 42.05 2.55 -9.72
N ALA A 324 42.36 3.00 -8.50
CA ALA A 324 43.46 2.44 -7.70
C ALA A 324 43.15 1.07 -7.06
N LYS A 325 41.87 0.71 -6.89
CA LYS A 325 41.46 -0.53 -6.20
C LYS A 325 40.47 -1.42 -6.97
N SER A 326 40.07 -1.03 -8.19
CA SER A 326 39.06 -1.73 -8.99
C SER A 326 37.71 -1.94 -8.27
N SER A 327 37.40 -1.07 -7.29
CA SER A 327 36.19 -1.19 -6.46
C SER A 327 34.95 -0.64 -7.16
N SER A 328 33.83 -1.35 -7.01
CA SER A 328 32.53 -0.90 -7.51
C SER A 328 31.97 0.30 -6.73
N PRO A 329 31.01 1.06 -7.31
CA PRO A 329 30.33 2.14 -6.61
C PRO A 329 29.65 1.69 -5.30
N GLY A 330 29.09 0.48 -5.27
CA GLY A 330 28.46 -0.11 -4.08
C GLY A 330 29.45 -0.40 -2.95
N GLU A 331 30.64 -0.92 -3.29
CA GLU A 331 31.71 -1.14 -2.31
C GLU A 331 32.28 0.18 -1.76
N PHE A 332 32.41 1.20 -2.61
CA PHE A 332 32.85 2.54 -2.20
C PHE A 332 31.81 3.22 -1.29
N ASN A 333 30.52 3.14 -1.61
CA ASN A 333 29.44 3.62 -0.73
C ASN A 333 29.47 2.89 0.62
N ALA A 334 29.62 1.57 0.63
CA ALA A 334 29.74 0.78 1.85
C ALA A 334 31.00 1.11 2.67
N LEU A 335 32.12 1.46 2.02
CA LEU A 335 33.34 1.94 2.68
C LEU A 335 33.11 3.28 3.39
N LEU A 336 32.52 4.25 2.70
CA LEU A 336 32.26 5.59 3.25
C LEU A 336 31.19 5.58 4.37
N ASN A 337 30.20 4.70 4.30
CA ASN A 337 29.12 4.61 5.29
C ASN A 337 29.38 3.68 6.49
N LYS A 338 30.15 2.59 6.31
CA LYS A 338 30.29 1.52 7.34
C LYS A 338 31.72 1.27 7.82
N LYS A 339 32.73 1.88 7.21
CA LYS A 339 34.17 1.59 7.48
C LYS A 339 35.05 2.85 7.57
N SER A 340 34.42 4.03 7.66
CA SER A 340 35.08 5.34 7.71
C SER A 340 34.81 6.00 9.08
N GLY A 341 34.89 7.33 9.18
CA GLY A 341 34.62 8.03 10.43
C GLY A 341 35.66 7.72 11.51
N LEU A 342 35.25 7.80 12.78
CA LEU A 342 36.08 7.42 13.94
C LEU A 342 36.60 5.98 13.80
N LEU A 343 35.73 5.04 13.41
CA LEU A 343 36.09 3.64 13.18
C LEU A 343 37.23 3.48 12.16
N GLY A 344 37.16 4.22 11.06
CA GLY A 344 38.21 4.22 10.02
C GLY A 344 39.53 4.86 10.46
N LEU A 345 39.49 5.80 11.40
CA LEU A 345 40.68 6.56 11.87
C LEU A 345 41.39 5.86 13.04
N CYS A 346 40.66 5.36 14.04
CA CYS A 346 41.22 4.77 15.25
C CYS A 346 40.73 3.35 15.59
N GLY A 347 39.89 2.73 14.76
CA GLY A 347 39.40 1.36 14.98
C GLY A 347 38.30 1.24 16.04
N ASP A 348 37.65 2.35 16.41
CA ASP A 348 36.52 2.39 17.33
C ASP A 348 35.58 3.54 16.93
N SER A 349 34.27 3.35 17.11
CA SER A 349 33.22 4.31 16.78
C SER A 349 32.62 5.01 18.01
N ASP A 350 32.84 4.52 19.22
CA ASP A 350 32.29 5.12 20.45
C ASP A 350 33.20 6.26 20.95
N MET A 351 32.69 7.49 20.95
CA MET A 351 33.47 8.66 21.36
C MET A 351 34.00 8.55 22.79
N ARG A 352 33.34 7.80 23.70
CA ARG A 352 33.82 7.61 25.08
C ARG A 352 35.15 6.87 25.08
N ASN A 353 35.20 5.76 24.34
CA ASN A 353 36.43 4.96 24.16
C ASN A 353 37.51 5.77 23.44
N VAL A 354 37.14 6.59 22.45
CA VAL A 354 38.08 7.43 21.69
C VAL A 354 38.69 8.52 22.58
N SER A 355 37.89 9.24 23.38
CA SER A 355 38.38 10.20 24.38
C SER A 355 39.29 9.54 25.43
N GLU A 356 38.86 8.41 26.02
CA GLU A 356 39.67 7.68 27.00
C GLU A 356 41.02 7.23 26.41
N ARG A 357 41.01 6.65 25.21
CA ARG A 357 42.24 6.24 24.51
C ARG A 357 43.12 7.44 24.17
N ALA A 358 42.54 8.57 23.75
CA ALA A 358 43.28 9.79 23.45
C ALA A 358 43.99 10.35 24.70
N ALA A 359 43.28 10.40 25.83
CA ALA A 359 43.83 10.79 27.13
C ALA A 359 44.93 9.81 27.61
N ASN A 360 44.72 8.50 27.43
CA ASN A 360 45.70 7.45 27.73
C ASN A 360 46.86 7.36 26.72
N GLY A 361 46.95 8.28 25.74
CA GLY A 361 48.13 8.44 24.88
C GLY A 361 48.05 7.81 23.49
N ASP A 362 46.93 7.22 23.09
CA ASP A 362 46.76 6.62 21.75
C ASP A 362 46.72 7.71 20.66
N GLU A 363 47.81 7.83 19.90
CA GLU A 363 47.94 8.80 18.82
C GLU A 363 46.88 8.63 17.71
N LYS A 364 46.34 7.43 17.46
CA LYS A 364 45.24 7.28 16.49
C LYS A 364 43.95 7.87 17.04
N ALA A 365 43.65 7.61 18.31
CA ALA A 365 42.47 8.16 18.97
C ALA A 365 42.54 9.69 19.09
N LYS A 366 43.71 10.25 19.46
CA LYS A 366 43.96 11.70 19.45
C LYS A 366 43.72 12.31 18.07
N ASN A 367 44.23 11.68 17.00
CA ASN A 367 44.02 12.16 15.63
C ASN A 367 42.54 12.05 15.21
N ALA A 368 41.84 10.97 15.56
CA ALA A 368 40.41 10.82 15.27
C ALA A 368 39.55 11.90 15.95
N LEU A 369 39.77 12.13 17.25
CA LEU A 369 39.14 13.22 18.01
C LEU A 369 39.50 14.59 17.42
N GLY A 370 40.77 14.81 17.07
CA GLY A 370 41.24 16.05 16.46
C GLY A 370 40.53 16.38 15.13
N VAL A 371 40.37 15.39 14.24
CA VAL A 371 39.66 15.59 12.96
C VAL A 371 38.16 15.81 13.17
N PHE A 372 37.53 15.12 14.14
CA PHE A 372 36.12 15.31 14.52
C PHE A 372 35.87 16.74 15.03
N ILE A 373 36.65 17.19 16.03
CA ILE A 373 36.59 18.55 16.58
C ILE A 373 36.86 19.60 15.51
N HIS A 374 37.87 19.39 14.65
CA HIS A 374 38.19 20.33 13.57
C HIS A 374 37.03 20.49 12.58
N ARG A 375 36.33 19.40 12.22
CA ARG A 375 35.19 19.44 11.30
C ARG A 375 34.01 20.21 11.89
N ILE A 376 33.71 20.01 13.18
CA ILE A 376 32.66 20.78 13.90
C ILE A 376 33.02 22.26 13.93
N ARG A 377 34.27 22.60 14.25
CA ARG A 377 34.74 24.00 14.34
C ARG A 377 34.69 24.73 12.98
N LYS A 378 34.97 24.03 11.86
CA LYS A 378 34.78 24.55 10.49
C LYS A 378 33.32 24.94 10.27
N TYR A 379 32.37 24.06 10.57
CA TYR A 379 30.94 24.33 10.37
C TYR A 379 30.39 25.37 11.36
N LEU A 380 30.88 25.40 12.60
CA LEU A 380 30.53 26.45 13.58
C LEU A 380 30.94 27.85 13.07
N GLY A 381 32.14 27.97 12.49
CA GLY A 381 32.58 29.21 11.84
C GLY A 381 31.73 29.59 10.63
N ALA A 382 31.36 28.62 9.78
CA ALA A 382 30.48 28.86 8.63
C ALA A 382 29.08 29.32 9.05
N PHE A 383 28.48 28.67 10.05
CA PHE A 383 27.12 28.99 10.51
C PHE A 383 27.05 30.28 11.32
N LEU A 384 28.12 30.68 12.02
CA LEU A 384 28.25 32.03 12.58
C LEU A 384 28.20 33.12 11.49
N VAL A 385 28.76 32.85 10.31
CA VAL A 385 28.69 33.77 9.15
C VAL A 385 27.32 33.72 8.46
N ALA A 386 26.72 32.54 8.29
CA ALA A 386 25.38 32.38 7.69
C ALA A 386 24.26 33.12 8.48
N LEU A 387 24.43 33.26 9.79
CA LEU A 387 23.55 34.00 10.69
C LEU A 387 23.99 35.47 10.89
N ASP A 388 24.92 35.99 10.08
CA ASP A 388 25.44 37.37 10.15
C ASP A 388 26.03 37.75 11.52
N GLY A 389 26.49 36.76 12.31
CA GLY A 389 26.92 36.91 13.70
C GLY A 389 25.78 37.02 14.73
N ASN A 390 24.52 37.11 14.30
CA ASN A 390 23.34 37.20 15.16
C ASN A 390 22.93 35.80 15.64
N VAL A 391 23.54 35.34 16.74
CA VAL A 391 23.26 34.01 17.31
C VAL A 391 22.88 34.12 18.78
N ASP A 392 21.64 33.75 19.10
CA ASP A 392 21.08 33.76 20.46
C ASP A 392 21.72 32.70 21.36
N ALA A 393 21.96 31.50 20.80
CA ALA A 393 22.65 30.41 21.46
C ALA A 393 23.32 29.44 20.46
N VAL A 394 24.49 28.93 20.84
CA VAL A 394 25.06 27.68 20.30
C VAL A 394 24.61 26.54 21.21
N VAL A 395 23.95 25.53 20.67
CA VAL A 395 23.28 24.48 21.45
C VAL A 395 23.90 23.11 21.15
N PHE A 396 24.38 22.41 22.17
CA PHE A 396 24.83 21.03 22.07
C PHE A 396 23.72 20.06 22.48
N THR A 397 23.54 19.01 21.68
CA THR A 397 22.50 17.99 21.87
C THR A 397 22.95 16.63 21.33
N ALA A 398 22.16 15.58 21.58
CA ALA A 398 22.45 14.17 21.34
C ALA A 398 23.65 13.62 22.13
N GLY A 399 23.84 12.29 22.09
CA GLY A 399 24.61 11.55 23.08
C GLY A 399 26.07 12.02 23.35
N ILE A 400 26.78 12.56 22.36
CA ILE A 400 28.10 13.18 22.57
C ILE A 400 27.96 14.62 23.05
N GLY A 401 27.07 15.40 22.43
CA GLY A 401 26.86 16.82 22.74
C GLY A 401 26.31 17.05 24.15
N GLU A 402 25.50 16.13 24.66
CA GLU A 402 24.92 16.14 26.02
C GLU A 402 25.93 15.69 27.08
N ASN A 403 26.70 14.63 26.82
CA ASN A 403 27.48 13.95 27.86
C ASN A 403 28.98 14.29 27.86
N SER A 404 29.57 14.67 26.71
CA SER A 404 31.00 14.96 26.64
C SER A 404 31.31 16.45 26.86
N ALA A 405 31.55 16.80 28.13
CA ALA A 405 32.07 18.12 28.51
C ALA A 405 33.39 18.45 27.80
N GLU A 406 34.28 17.45 27.63
CA GLU A 406 35.55 17.59 26.89
C GLU A 406 35.31 18.02 25.44
N VAL A 407 34.42 17.34 24.71
CA VAL A 407 34.11 17.69 23.30
C VAL A 407 33.56 19.11 23.21
N ARG A 408 32.67 19.53 24.12
CA ARG A 408 32.17 20.92 24.15
C ARG A 408 33.30 21.94 24.37
N SER A 409 34.17 21.70 25.34
CA SER A 409 35.36 22.54 25.58
C SER A 409 36.28 22.61 24.37
N LEU A 410 36.57 21.48 23.72
CA LEU A 410 37.43 21.41 22.53
C LEU A 410 36.81 22.10 21.30
N VAL A 411 35.48 22.03 21.13
CA VAL A 411 34.76 22.79 20.09
C VAL A 411 34.84 24.30 20.35
N CYS A 412 34.58 24.76 21.58
CA CYS A 412 34.57 26.19 21.91
C CYS A 412 35.95 26.79 22.25
N ALA A 413 37.01 25.99 22.39
CA ALA A 413 38.35 26.45 22.77
C ALA A 413 38.85 27.59 21.87
N ASN A 414 39.38 28.67 22.48
CA ASN A 414 39.88 29.86 21.78
C ASN A 414 38.85 30.62 20.91
N LEU A 415 37.53 30.36 21.05
CA LEU A 415 36.49 31.08 20.30
C LEU A 415 35.95 32.34 21.00
N LYS A 416 36.55 32.77 22.13
CA LYS A 416 36.22 34.02 22.83
C LYS A 416 36.19 35.26 21.90
N PRO A 417 37.08 35.43 20.90
CA PRO A 417 37.00 36.55 19.95
C PRO A 417 35.78 36.51 19.01
N LEU A 418 35.10 35.37 18.91
CA LEU A 418 33.83 35.17 18.19
C LEU A 418 32.63 35.09 19.14
N GLY A 419 32.77 35.60 20.38
CA GLY A 419 31.68 35.67 21.34
C GLY A 419 31.36 34.38 22.09
N LEU A 420 32.17 33.33 21.96
CA LEU A 420 31.93 32.00 22.53
C LEU A 420 33.00 31.60 23.55
N GLU A 421 32.63 31.55 24.83
CA GLU A 421 33.51 31.11 25.91
C GLU A 421 32.75 30.27 26.95
N ILE A 422 33.25 29.06 27.22
CA ILE A 422 32.64 28.12 28.17
C ILE A 422 33.11 28.38 29.61
N ASP A 423 32.19 28.23 30.55
CA ASP A 423 32.46 28.06 31.98
C ASP A 423 32.73 26.58 32.28
N GLU A 424 33.99 26.26 32.60
CA GLU A 424 34.45 24.89 32.85
C GLU A 424 33.83 24.20 34.08
N ALA A 425 33.21 24.95 35.01
CA ALA A 425 32.48 24.37 36.13
C ALA A 425 31.06 24.02 35.70
N LYS A 426 30.33 24.95 35.06
CA LYS A 426 28.98 24.69 34.51
C LYS A 426 29.01 23.57 33.47
N ASN A 427 30.01 23.54 32.61
CA ASN A 427 30.17 22.52 31.57
C ASN A 427 30.31 21.08 32.11
N LYS A 428 30.83 20.93 33.34
CA LYS A 428 30.95 19.63 34.03
C LYS A 428 29.75 19.31 34.92
N ALA A 429 29.01 20.33 35.34
CA ALA A 429 27.80 20.22 36.17
C ALA A 429 26.49 20.27 35.34
N VAL A 430 26.53 19.87 34.07
CA VAL A 430 25.36 19.86 33.18
C VAL A 430 24.31 18.86 33.67
N SER A 431 23.06 19.31 33.77
CA SER A 431 21.89 18.47 34.03
C SER A 431 20.66 19.10 33.36
N GLY A 432 19.93 18.32 32.58
CA GLY A 432 18.82 18.83 31.76
C GLY A 432 19.27 19.97 30.82
N ILE A 433 18.41 20.99 30.67
CA ILE A 433 18.73 22.18 29.88
C ILE A 433 19.64 23.11 30.72
N THR A 434 20.92 23.22 30.34
CA THR A 434 21.94 23.98 31.09
C THR A 434 22.58 25.07 30.22
N GLN A 435 22.68 26.30 30.74
CA GLN A 435 23.56 27.34 30.17
C GLN A 435 24.99 27.17 30.70
N ILE A 436 25.95 26.90 29.81
CA ILE A 436 27.35 26.58 30.15
C ILE A 436 28.35 27.69 29.77
N GLN A 437 27.89 28.87 29.31
CA GLN A 437 28.79 29.97 28.97
C GLN A 437 29.36 30.71 30.19
N SER A 438 30.53 31.33 30.01
CA SER A 438 31.12 32.29 30.94
C SER A 438 30.33 33.61 30.96
N SER A 439 30.59 34.47 31.95
CA SER A 439 30.04 35.84 32.00
C SER A 439 30.64 36.79 30.96
N SER A 440 31.68 36.38 30.22
CA SER A 440 32.28 37.14 29.12
C SER A 440 32.05 36.54 27.72
N SER A 441 31.14 35.57 27.61
CA SER A 441 30.59 35.08 26.34
C SER A 441 29.42 35.97 25.91
N THR A 442 29.43 36.51 24.69
CA THR A 442 28.34 37.36 24.18
C THR A 442 27.18 36.55 23.62
N THR A 443 27.47 35.37 23.05
CA THR A 443 26.47 34.37 22.65
C THR A 443 26.33 33.33 23.77
N LYS A 444 25.10 32.86 24.03
CA LYS A 444 24.84 31.79 25.01
C LYS A 444 25.40 30.47 24.49
N ILE A 445 25.87 29.61 25.38
CA ILE A 445 26.30 28.25 25.02
C ILE A 445 25.50 27.31 25.89
N MET A 446 24.69 26.45 25.28
CA MET A 446 23.70 25.65 25.99
C MET A 446 23.90 24.16 25.72
N VAL A 447 23.56 23.33 26.70
CA VAL A 447 23.23 21.93 26.48
C VAL A 447 21.73 21.82 26.58
N THR A 448 21.08 21.24 25.57
CA THR A 448 19.63 21.00 25.55
C THR A 448 19.43 19.56 25.07
N PRO A 449 19.16 18.61 25.98
CA PRO A 449 18.98 17.22 25.62
C PRO A 449 17.83 17.04 24.62
N THR A 450 18.02 16.19 23.61
CA THR A 450 16.98 15.95 22.59
C THR A 450 15.98 14.89 23.04
N ASN A 451 14.70 15.08 22.69
CA ASN A 451 13.67 14.05 22.83
C ASN A 451 12.89 13.93 21.51
N GLU A 452 13.44 13.14 20.59
CA GLU A 452 12.87 12.94 19.25
C GLU A 452 11.51 12.26 19.34
N GLU A 453 11.36 11.28 20.22
CA GLU A 453 10.13 10.53 20.43
C GLU A 453 8.99 11.41 21.00
N LEU A 454 9.28 12.39 21.88
CA LEU A 454 8.31 13.40 22.30
C LEU A 454 7.95 14.38 21.17
N SER A 455 8.91 14.79 20.34
CA SER A 455 8.62 15.62 19.17
C SER A 455 7.71 14.92 18.16
N ILE A 456 7.96 13.63 17.91
CA ILE A 456 7.10 12.79 17.06
C ILE A 456 5.71 12.67 17.68
N THR A 457 5.59 12.51 19.00
CA THR A 457 4.31 12.47 19.72
C THR A 457 3.50 13.75 19.48
N VAL A 458 4.06 14.93 19.79
CA VAL A 458 3.38 16.22 19.66
C VAL A 458 2.97 16.48 18.19
N GLN A 459 3.87 16.22 17.25
CA GLN A 459 3.58 16.36 15.82
C GLN A 459 2.49 15.38 15.34
N SER A 460 2.43 14.16 15.88
CA SER A 460 1.43 13.15 15.49
C SER A 460 0.05 13.46 16.04
N VAL A 461 -0.06 13.87 17.30
CA VAL A 461 -1.32 14.32 17.93
C VAL A 461 -1.89 15.52 17.16
N ALA A 462 -1.04 16.49 16.79
CA ALA A 462 -1.45 17.66 16.02
C ALA A 462 -1.86 17.32 14.58
N ALA A 463 -1.12 16.46 13.88
CA ALA A 463 -1.42 16.09 12.50
C ALA A 463 -2.68 15.22 12.36
N ALA A 464 -3.02 14.42 13.37
CA ALA A 464 -4.21 13.58 13.39
C ALA A 464 -5.45 14.24 14.05
N GLU A 465 -5.37 15.55 14.35
CA GLU A 465 -6.47 16.37 14.93
C GLU A 465 -7.13 15.76 16.19
N ILE A 466 -6.36 15.06 17.02
CA ILE A 466 -6.91 14.28 18.15
C ILE A 466 -7.44 15.20 19.26
N VAL A 467 -8.74 15.14 19.50
CA VAL A 467 -9.41 15.87 20.59
C VAL A 467 -9.13 15.18 21.93
N ILE A 468 -8.36 15.84 22.80
CA ILE A 468 -8.14 15.44 24.20
C ILE A 468 -9.38 15.86 25.01
N ALA A 469 -9.96 14.92 25.76
CA ALA A 469 -11.27 15.09 26.40
C ALA A 469 -11.18 15.58 27.85
N THR A 470 -12.29 16.09 28.38
CA THR A 470 -12.53 16.26 29.82
C THR A 470 -13.60 15.26 30.28
N PRO A 471 -13.44 14.56 31.42
CA PRO A 471 -14.06 13.25 31.63
C PRO A 471 -15.46 13.25 32.29
N GLU A 472 -16.35 12.35 31.84
CA GLU A 472 -17.51 11.83 32.60
C GLU A 472 -17.87 10.35 32.23
N SER A 473 -17.53 9.41 33.13
CA SER A 473 -18.14 8.07 33.42
C SER A 473 -18.35 6.95 32.36
N GLU A 474 -17.77 5.78 32.64
CA GLU A 474 -17.99 4.43 32.02
C GLU A 474 -19.03 3.57 32.81
N PRO A 475 -19.06 2.18 32.90
CA PRO A 475 -18.42 1.04 32.19
C PRO A 475 -19.49 0.13 31.45
N VAL A 476 -19.47 -1.20 31.19
CA VAL A 476 -18.74 -2.45 31.62
C VAL A 476 -18.86 -3.58 30.55
N VAL A 477 -18.08 -4.69 30.65
CA VAL A 477 -18.09 -5.90 29.76
C VAL A 477 -17.81 -7.22 30.55
N VAL A 478 -18.24 -8.41 30.08
CA VAL A 478 -17.82 -9.77 30.57
C VAL A 478 -17.72 -10.82 29.41
N SER A 479 -16.97 -11.92 29.58
CA SER A 479 -16.40 -12.81 28.53
C SER A 479 -16.71 -14.35 28.61
N ALA A 480 -16.07 -15.16 27.72
CA ALA A 480 -16.29 -16.62 27.48
C ALA A 480 -15.28 -17.57 28.20
N PRO A 481 -15.32 -18.93 28.00
CA PRO A 481 -14.39 -19.59 27.05
C PRO A 481 -14.87 -20.95 26.40
N THR A 482 -13.94 -21.69 25.76
CA THR A 482 -14.06 -22.94 24.93
C THR A 482 -13.08 -24.05 25.43
N PRO A 483 -12.61 -25.10 24.68
CA PRO A 483 -13.11 -25.95 23.56
C PRO A 483 -12.99 -27.50 23.83
N GLU A 484 -13.27 -28.39 22.84
CA GLU A 484 -12.50 -29.63 22.50
C GLU A 484 -13.03 -30.32 21.20
N SER A 485 -12.34 -31.36 20.67
CA SER A 485 -12.31 -31.75 19.23
C SER A 485 -12.50 -33.25 18.89
N GLU A 486 -12.92 -33.60 17.65
CA GLU A 486 -12.45 -34.77 16.84
C GLU A 486 -13.09 -34.86 15.42
N GLU A 487 -12.43 -35.57 14.47
CA GLU A 487 -12.86 -35.89 13.08
C GLU A 487 -13.09 -37.44 12.90
N PRO A 488 -13.19 -38.12 11.71
CA PRO A 488 -13.27 -37.71 10.29
C PRO A 488 -14.23 -38.53 9.35
N ALA A 489 -14.12 -38.23 8.03
CA ALA A 489 -14.26 -39.13 6.85
C ALA A 489 -15.62 -39.26 6.08
N PRO A 490 -15.60 -39.57 4.75
CA PRO A 490 -16.72 -39.23 3.82
C PRO A 490 -17.27 -40.38 2.93
N VAL A 491 -18.41 -40.14 2.24
CA VAL A 491 -18.94 -40.93 1.10
C VAL A 491 -19.64 -39.98 0.10
N ALA A 492 -19.61 -40.26 -1.22
CA ALA A 492 -20.13 -39.40 -2.29
C ALA A 492 -21.15 -40.07 -3.23
N VAL A 493 -22.03 -39.30 -3.90
CA VAL A 493 -22.99 -39.77 -4.93
C VAL A 493 -23.21 -38.72 -6.06
N ALA A 494 -23.48 -39.23 -7.26
CA ALA A 494 -23.65 -38.68 -8.62
C ALA A 494 -24.44 -37.36 -8.89
N GLU A 495 -24.33 -36.90 -10.14
CA GLU A 495 -24.76 -35.62 -10.73
C GLU A 495 -26.19 -35.61 -11.34
N ALA A 496 -26.63 -34.42 -11.79
CA ALA A 496 -27.91 -34.12 -12.45
C ALA A 496 -27.69 -33.14 -13.66
N PRO A 497 -28.70 -32.62 -14.40
CA PRO A 497 -28.61 -32.44 -15.87
C PRO A 497 -27.86 -31.19 -16.36
N GLU A 498 -27.50 -31.20 -17.66
CA GLU A 498 -26.67 -30.21 -18.36
C GLU A 498 -27.11 -28.74 -18.18
N GLU A 499 -26.29 -27.97 -17.45
CA GLU A 499 -26.22 -26.52 -17.56
C GLU A 499 -25.43 -26.09 -18.81
N ALA A 500 -25.61 -24.86 -19.26
CA ALA A 500 -24.80 -24.31 -20.35
C ALA A 500 -23.33 -24.15 -19.87
N LYS A 501 -22.43 -24.99 -20.39
CA LYS A 501 -20.99 -25.01 -20.05
C LYS A 501 -20.40 -23.59 -19.93
N VAL A 502 -20.07 -23.20 -18.70
CA VAL A 502 -19.23 -22.03 -18.42
C VAL A 502 -17.79 -22.41 -18.76
N ALA A 503 -17.09 -21.56 -19.52
CA ALA A 503 -15.69 -21.78 -19.86
C ALA A 503 -14.82 -21.78 -18.60
N GLY A 504 -13.95 -22.79 -18.44
CA GLY A 504 -12.88 -22.74 -17.44
C GLY A 504 -11.93 -21.57 -17.73
N SER A 505 -11.22 -21.07 -16.74
CA SER A 505 -10.23 -20.00 -16.97
C SER A 505 -9.10 -20.07 -15.95
N LEU A 506 -7.91 -19.61 -16.35
CA LEU A 506 -6.73 -19.58 -15.49
C LEU A 506 -5.88 -18.34 -15.76
N TYR A 507 -5.60 -17.58 -14.71
CA TYR A 507 -4.73 -16.42 -14.76
C TYR A 507 -3.27 -16.84 -14.55
N VAL A 508 -2.35 -16.42 -15.41
CA VAL A 508 -0.93 -16.82 -15.37
C VAL A 508 -0.06 -15.63 -15.00
N GLU A 509 0.50 -15.63 -13.78
CA GLU A 509 1.25 -14.50 -13.23
C GLU A 509 2.78 -14.70 -13.26
N PRO A 510 3.56 -13.72 -13.79
CA PRO A 510 5.02 -13.71 -13.68
C PRO A 510 5.53 -12.99 -12.41
N ILE A 511 5.67 -13.69 -11.26
CA ILE A 511 6.37 -13.16 -10.06
C ILE A 511 7.75 -12.58 -10.42
N SER A 512 8.44 -13.22 -11.37
CA SER A 512 9.78 -12.79 -11.79
C SER A 512 9.81 -11.64 -12.81
N GLY A 513 8.66 -11.26 -13.38
CA GLY A 513 8.50 -10.21 -14.39
C GLY A 513 8.87 -10.59 -15.83
N ARG A 514 9.62 -11.69 -16.08
CA ARG A 514 9.95 -12.18 -17.44
C ARG A 514 10.18 -13.70 -17.50
N GLY A 515 9.24 -14.45 -18.07
CA GLY A 515 9.43 -15.89 -18.34
C GLY A 515 8.18 -16.74 -18.58
N THR A 516 6.99 -16.16 -18.50
CA THR A 516 5.69 -16.82 -18.71
C THR A 516 5.48 -17.32 -20.12
N ALA A 517 5.94 -16.61 -21.16
CA ALA A 517 5.69 -16.97 -22.56
C ALA A 517 6.03 -18.44 -22.93
N LEU A 518 7.14 -18.97 -22.41
CA LEU A 518 7.52 -20.38 -22.61
C LEU A 518 6.59 -21.36 -21.88
N VAL A 519 6.05 -20.94 -20.74
CA VAL A 519 5.11 -21.72 -19.93
C VAL A 519 3.72 -21.68 -20.57
N GLU A 520 3.21 -20.50 -20.93
CA GLU A 520 1.91 -20.31 -21.59
C GLU A 520 1.81 -21.10 -22.91
N VAL A 521 2.85 -21.06 -23.75
CA VAL A 521 2.93 -21.88 -24.97
C VAL A 521 2.86 -23.38 -24.63
N GLY A 522 3.63 -23.84 -23.63
CA GLY A 522 3.60 -25.23 -23.19
C GLY A 522 2.25 -25.69 -22.63
N LEU A 523 1.61 -24.86 -21.80
CA LEU A 523 0.27 -25.09 -21.25
C LEU A 523 -0.79 -25.18 -22.38
N MET A 524 -0.68 -24.33 -23.41
CA MET A 524 -1.57 -24.33 -24.56
C MET A 524 -1.41 -25.57 -25.45
N TYR A 525 -0.18 -26.05 -25.69
CA TYR A 525 0.03 -27.34 -26.36
C TYR A 525 -0.73 -28.46 -25.64
N THR A 526 -0.67 -28.51 -24.30
CA THR A 526 -1.34 -29.55 -23.50
C THR A 526 -2.87 -29.47 -23.54
N LEU A 527 -3.47 -28.27 -23.48
CA LEU A 527 -4.94 -28.12 -23.54
C LEU A 527 -5.54 -28.28 -24.95
N ILE A 528 -4.79 -27.92 -26.00
CA ILE A 528 -5.23 -28.11 -27.39
C ILE A 528 -5.11 -29.59 -27.79
N LYS A 529 -4.09 -30.31 -27.30
CA LYS A 529 -3.96 -31.77 -27.49
C LYS A 529 -5.12 -32.58 -26.89
N SER A 530 -5.87 -32.04 -25.91
CA SER A 530 -7.08 -32.65 -25.36
C SER A 530 -8.40 -32.21 -26.01
N GLY A 531 -8.34 -31.41 -27.09
CA GLY A 531 -9.50 -31.11 -27.94
C GLY A 531 -10.44 -30.00 -27.45
N ASN A 532 -10.03 -29.21 -26.46
CA ASN A 532 -10.80 -28.07 -25.95
C ASN A 532 -10.72 -26.85 -26.88
N LYS A 533 -11.78 -26.05 -26.98
CA LYS A 533 -11.71 -24.71 -27.59
C LYS A 533 -11.06 -23.72 -26.63
N VAL A 534 -9.72 -23.67 -26.66
CA VAL A 534 -8.92 -22.75 -25.86
C VAL A 534 -8.93 -21.33 -26.46
N GLY A 535 -9.17 -20.34 -25.62
CA GLY A 535 -8.90 -18.92 -25.90
C GLY A 535 -7.67 -18.42 -25.13
N PHE A 536 -7.10 -17.30 -25.59
CA PHE A 536 -5.99 -16.60 -24.94
C PHE A 536 -6.31 -15.10 -24.84
N PHE A 537 -6.18 -14.54 -23.64
CA PHE A 537 -6.59 -13.18 -23.32
C PHE A 537 -5.51 -12.42 -22.54
N ARG A 538 -5.47 -11.10 -22.68
CA ARG A 538 -4.61 -10.19 -21.89
C ARG A 538 -5.43 -9.03 -21.31
N PRO A 539 -5.28 -8.65 -20.03
CA PRO A 539 -5.86 -7.40 -19.55
C PRO A 539 -5.26 -6.19 -20.26
N ILE A 540 -3.93 -6.15 -20.44
CA ILE A 540 -3.21 -5.08 -21.16
C ILE A 540 -2.47 -5.66 -22.38
N SER A 541 -2.76 -5.08 -23.55
CA SER A 541 -2.07 -5.32 -24.83
C SER A 541 -0.84 -4.41 -24.96
N ASN A 542 0.26 -4.92 -25.53
CA ASN A 542 1.50 -4.17 -25.73
C ASN A 542 1.88 -4.09 -27.21
N ARG A 543 1.55 -2.95 -27.85
CA ARG A 543 1.61 -2.73 -29.30
C ARG A 543 2.72 -1.77 -29.73
N ALA A 544 3.96 -2.05 -29.33
CA ALA A 544 5.12 -1.21 -29.62
C ALA A 544 5.26 -0.79 -31.12
N ASP A 545 4.89 -1.68 -32.05
CA ASP A 545 4.86 -1.44 -33.50
C ASP A 545 3.44 -1.62 -34.09
N GLY A 546 2.38 -1.37 -33.31
CA GLY A 546 0.98 -1.50 -33.75
C GLY A 546 0.42 -2.93 -33.81
N GLN A 547 1.15 -3.93 -33.33
CA GLN A 547 0.66 -5.31 -33.15
C GLN A 547 1.11 -5.85 -31.79
N ASP A 548 0.21 -6.52 -31.06
CA ASP A 548 0.60 -7.23 -29.83
C ASP A 548 1.39 -8.48 -30.21
N THR A 549 2.70 -8.45 -29.97
CA THR A 549 3.61 -9.52 -30.38
C THR A 549 3.35 -10.85 -29.70
N HIS A 550 2.67 -10.85 -28.54
CA HIS A 550 2.46 -12.05 -27.72
C HIS A 550 1.13 -12.72 -28.05
N CYS A 551 0.02 -11.97 -28.13
CA CYS A 551 -1.23 -12.48 -28.69
C CYS A 551 -1.03 -12.98 -30.12
N LYS A 552 -0.18 -12.29 -30.91
CA LYS A 552 0.21 -12.76 -32.25
C LYS A 552 1.04 -14.03 -32.22
N LEU A 553 2.06 -14.15 -31.36
CA LEU A 553 2.81 -15.39 -31.19
C LEU A 553 1.88 -16.58 -30.91
N ILE A 554 0.94 -16.41 -29.98
CA ILE A 554 -0.04 -17.43 -29.63
C ILE A 554 -0.98 -17.75 -30.81
N LYS A 555 -1.54 -16.74 -31.49
CA LYS A 555 -2.39 -16.94 -32.66
C LYS A 555 -1.66 -17.66 -33.80
N ASP A 556 -0.44 -17.23 -34.13
CA ASP A 556 0.35 -17.77 -35.24
C ASP A 556 0.86 -19.20 -34.96
N VAL A 557 1.15 -19.56 -33.70
CA VAL A 557 1.61 -20.91 -33.31
C VAL A 557 0.47 -21.92 -33.22
N PHE A 558 -0.71 -21.50 -32.72
CA PHE A 558 -1.84 -22.41 -32.47
C PHE A 558 -2.97 -22.33 -33.51
N GLY A 559 -2.89 -21.41 -34.47
CA GLY A 559 -3.88 -21.26 -35.54
C GLY A 559 -5.24 -20.74 -35.06
N LEU A 560 -5.26 -19.90 -34.02
CA LEU A 560 -6.51 -19.39 -33.43
C LEU A 560 -7.28 -18.52 -34.44
N GLU A 561 -8.59 -18.76 -34.56
CA GLU A 561 -9.46 -17.96 -35.43
C GLU A 561 -9.69 -16.53 -34.90
N ASP A 562 -9.49 -16.29 -33.59
CA ASP A 562 -9.78 -15.04 -32.86
C ASP A 562 -9.11 -13.78 -33.41
N ASP A 563 -9.84 -12.67 -33.48
CA ASP A 563 -9.26 -11.38 -33.88
C ASP A 563 -8.35 -10.80 -32.78
N LEU A 564 -7.17 -10.31 -33.15
CA LEU A 564 -6.14 -9.80 -32.22
C LEU A 564 -6.63 -8.63 -31.35
N GLU A 565 -7.64 -7.88 -31.81
CA GLU A 565 -8.29 -6.81 -31.03
C GLU A 565 -9.22 -7.32 -29.93
N THR A 566 -9.67 -8.59 -30.02
CA THR A 566 -10.54 -9.23 -29.02
C THR A 566 -9.76 -10.05 -27.98
N MET A 567 -8.52 -10.43 -28.29
CA MET A 567 -7.60 -11.15 -27.40
C MET A 567 -7.00 -10.27 -26.29
N SER A 568 -7.43 -9.00 -26.18
CA SER A 568 -6.99 -8.09 -25.12
C SER A 568 -8.10 -7.12 -24.70
N ALA A 569 -8.14 -6.69 -23.44
CA ALA A 569 -9.15 -5.73 -22.98
C ALA A 569 -8.88 -4.30 -23.44
N ILE A 570 -7.66 -3.81 -23.17
CA ILE A 570 -7.26 -2.42 -23.39
C ILE A 570 -5.79 -2.36 -23.82
N ASP A 571 -5.44 -1.37 -24.64
CA ASP A 571 -4.05 -1.13 -25.06
C ASP A 571 -3.28 -0.37 -23.98
N PHE A 572 -1.95 -0.54 -23.97
CA PHE A 572 -1.05 0.02 -22.96
C PHE A 572 -1.28 1.52 -22.66
N GLU A 573 -1.35 2.37 -23.68
CA GLU A 573 -1.46 3.83 -23.50
C GLU A 573 -2.77 4.24 -22.79
N PRO A 574 -3.98 3.84 -23.24
CA PRO A 574 -5.22 4.07 -22.48
C PRO A 574 -5.24 3.44 -21.08
N ALA A 575 -4.56 2.31 -20.86
CA ALA A 575 -4.45 1.73 -19.52
C ALA A 575 -3.60 2.62 -18.59
N MET A 576 -2.46 3.14 -19.08
CA MET A 576 -1.65 4.10 -18.33
C MET A 576 -2.40 5.42 -18.08
N GLU A 577 -3.24 5.88 -19.01
CA GLU A 577 -4.10 7.06 -18.79
C GLU A 577 -5.08 6.82 -17.64
N LEU A 578 -5.74 5.65 -17.57
CA LEU A 578 -6.62 5.31 -16.46
C LEU A 578 -5.87 5.26 -15.12
N PHE A 579 -4.69 4.63 -15.08
CA PHE A 579 -3.87 4.57 -13.85
C PHE A 579 -3.39 5.96 -13.40
N THR A 580 -2.94 6.80 -14.34
CA THR A 580 -2.51 8.19 -14.06
C THR A 580 -3.65 9.08 -13.54
N ASN A 581 -4.90 8.72 -13.83
CA ASN A 581 -6.10 9.40 -13.34
C ASN A 581 -6.73 8.72 -12.10
N GLU A 582 -6.03 7.78 -11.44
CA GLU A 582 -6.50 7.01 -10.27
C GLU A 582 -7.74 6.12 -10.55
N LYS A 583 -8.04 5.81 -11.83
CA LYS A 583 -9.25 5.11 -12.27
C LYS A 583 -9.07 3.59 -12.42
N MET A 584 -8.54 2.94 -11.38
CA MET A 584 -8.42 1.48 -11.36
C MET A 584 -9.79 0.80 -11.52
N ASP A 585 -10.84 1.36 -10.91
CA ASP A 585 -12.21 0.85 -11.01
C ASP A 585 -12.79 0.88 -12.43
N ASP A 586 -12.46 1.90 -13.24
CA ASP A 586 -12.85 1.95 -14.66
C ASP A 586 -12.04 0.96 -15.49
N PHE A 587 -10.73 0.81 -15.22
CA PHE A 587 -9.86 -0.17 -15.87
C PHE A 587 -10.37 -1.60 -15.64
N ILE A 588 -10.61 -1.98 -14.38
CA ILE A 588 -11.15 -3.29 -14.01
C ILE A 588 -12.53 -3.52 -14.66
N SER A 589 -13.37 -2.49 -14.76
CA SER A 589 -14.66 -2.58 -15.45
C SER A 589 -14.50 -2.87 -16.95
N VAL A 590 -13.53 -2.26 -17.63
CA VAL A 590 -13.20 -2.55 -19.04
C VAL A 590 -12.62 -3.96 -19.20
N VAL A 591 -11.76 -4.41 -18.27
CA VAL A 591 -11.20 -5.78 -18.28
C VAL A 591 -12.31 -6.82 -18.17
N ILE A 592 -13.24 -6.68 -17.20
CA ILE A 592 -14.40 -7.57 -17.07
C ILE A 592 -15.24 -7.56 -18.34
N GLU A 593 -15.64 -6.38 -18.85
CA GLU A 593 -16.53 -6.30 -20.01
C GLU A 593 -15.93 -7.02 -21.23
N LYS A 594 -14.64 -6.82 -21.49
CA LYS A 594 -13.94 -7.44 -22.63
C LYS A 594 -13.71 -8.93 -22.46
N TYR A 595 -13.33 -9.37 -21.25
CA TYR A 595 -13.21 -10.79 -20.92
C TYR A 595 -14.55 -11.53 -21.07
N GLU A 596 -15.65 -10.95 -20.57
CA GLU A 596 -17.01 -11.49 -20.70
C GLU A 596 -17.56 -11.44 -22.14
N GLN A 597 -16.99 -10.62 -23.02
CA GLN A 597 -17.23 -10.67 -24.46
C GLN A 597 -16.42 -11.81 -25.10
N TYR A 598 -15.11 -11.91 -24.80
CA TYR A 598 -14.18 -12.86 -25.41
C TYR A 598 -14.40 -14.33 -25.02
N ARG A 599 -14.75 -14.62 -23.75
CA ARG A 599 -14.87 -16.02 -23.27
C ARG A 599 -16.07 -16.80 -23.82
N LYS A 600 -17.01 -16.13 -24.51
CA LYS A 600 -18.24 -16.74 -25.02
C LYS A 600 -17.95 -17.74 -26.14
N GLY A 601 -18.38 -19.00 -25.95
CA GLY A 601 -18.18 -20.07 -26.92
C GLY A 601 -16.81 -20.76 -26.88
N LYS A 602 -15.97 -20.44 -25.89
CA LYS A 602 -14.75 -21.18 -25.52
C LYS A 602 -15.10 -22.30 -24.53
N ASP A 603 -14.26 -23.33 -24.47
CA ASP A 603 -14.28 -24.31 -23.38
C ASP A 603 -13.34 -23.88 -22.24
N PHE A 604 -12.25 -23.18 -22.57
CA PHE A 604 -11.25 -22.70 -21.60
C PHE A 604 -10.61 -21.38 -22.06
N VAL A 605 -10.20 -20.50 -21.15
CA VAL A 605 -9.44 -19.27 -21.47
C VAL A 605 -8.21 -19.13 -20.57
N PHE A 606 -7.02 -19.05 -21.18
CA PHE A 606 -5.84 -18.56 -20.48
C PHE A 606 -5.85 -17.03 -20.45
N VAL A 607 -5.68 -16.45 -19.27
CA VAL A 607 -5.41 -15.01 -19.10
C VAL A 607 -3.94 -14.84 -18.79
N SER A 608 -3.18 -14.22 -19.68
CA SER A 608 -1.76 -13.93 -19.47
C SER A 608 -1.58 -12.61 -18.74
N GLY A 609 -0.84 -12.65 -17.63
CA GLY A 609 -0.69 -11.54 -16.71
C GLY A 609 -0.15 -10.25 -17.34
N VAL A 610 -0.48 -9.15 -16.67
CA VAL A 610 0.13 -7.85 -16.87
C VAL A 610 1.61 -7.93 -16.47
N THR A 611 2.45 -7.19 -17.19
CA THR A 611 3.90 -7.19 -17.01
C THR A 611 4.42 -5.76 -17.25
N LEU A 612 4.51 -5.02 -16.15
CA LEU A 612 4.93 -3.63 -16.05
C LEU A 612 6.17 -3.54 -15.16
N PRO A 613 6.99 -2.47 -15.27
CA PRO A 613 8.19 -2.30 -14.41
C PRO A 613 7.90 -2.24 -12.90
N GLN A 614 6.69 -1.81 -12.53
CA GLN A 614 6.16 -1.66 -11.16
C GLN A 614 4.69 -2.14 -11.14
N GLN A 615 4.10 -2.34 -9.95
CA GLN A 615 2.65 -2.63 -9.73
C GLN A 615 2.04 -3.83 -10.49
N SER A 616 2.85 -4.69 -11.12
CA SER A 616 2.33 -5.85 -11.89
C SER A 616 1.49 -6.80 -11.03
N HIS A 617 1.85 -6.99 -9.76
CA HIS A 617 1.22 -7.96 -8.88
C HIS A 617 -0.19 -7.50 -8.49
N ASP A 618 -0.33 -6.29 -7.92
CA ASP A 618 -1.64 -5.72 -7.59
C ASP A 618 -2.63 -5.77 -8.75
N ILE A 619 -2.21 -5.31 -9.94
CA ILE A 619 -3.04 -5.32 -11.15
C ILE A 619 -3.42 -6.75 -11.55
N ASN A 620 -2.51 -7.72 -11.40
CA ASN A 620 -2.82 -9.13 -11.68
C ASN A 620 -3.82 -9.71 -10.69
N VAL A 621 -3.63 -9.47 -9.39
CA VAL A 621 -4.51 -10.01 -8.34
C VAL A 621 -5.89 -9.36 -8.42
N GLU A 622 -5.98 -8.05 -8.63
CA GLU A 622 -7.26 -7.35 -8.86
C GLU A 622 -7.97 -7.85 -10.13
N CYS A 623 -7.26 -7.99 -11.25
CA CYS A 623 -7.85 -8.56 -12.47
C CYS A 623 -8.36 -9.99 -12.24
N CYS A 624 -7.59 -10.82 -11.55
CA CYS A 624 -7.93 -12.21 -11.27
C CYS A 624 -9.15 -12.34 -10.34
N GLN A 625 -9.19 -11.54 -9.27
CA GLN A 625 -10.30 -11.41 -8.33
C GLN A 625 -11.56 -10.91 -9.04
N ALA A 626 -11.42 -9.87 -9.87
CA ALA A 626 -12.52 -9.30 -10.65
C ALA A 626 -13.15 -10.29 -11.64
N MET A 627 -12.33 -11.09 -12.32
CA MET A 627 -12.79 -12.14 -13.25
C MET A 627 -13.24 -13.43 -12.58
N GLY A 628 -12.98 -13.61 -11.27
CA GLY A 628 -13.36 -14.80 -10.51
C GLY A 628 -12.66 -16.08 -10.95
N CYS A 629 -11.41 -15.99 -11.41
CA CYS A 629 -10.62 -17.12 -11.89
C CYS A 629 -9.48 -17.49 -10.93
N PRO A 630 -9.02 -18.75 -10.89
CA PRO A 630 -7.82 -19.14 -10.16
C PRO A 630 -6.54 -18.59 -10.83
N MET A 631 -5.46 -18.54 -10.05
CA MET A 631 -4.15 -18.02 -10.45
C MET A 631 -3.05 -19.08 -10.40
N LEU A 632 -2.18 -19.07 -11.42
CA LEU A 632 -0.98 -19.88 -11.55
C LEU A 632 0.27 -19.00 -11.46
N LEU A 633 1.10 -19.22 -10.44
CA LEU A 633 2.32 -18.43 -10.22
C LEU A 633 3.50 -18.98 -11.04
N VAL A 634 4.24 -18.11 -11.74
CA VAL A 634 5.36 -18.48 -12.60
C VAL A 634 6.68 -17.81 -12.16
N CYS A 635 7.51 -18.61 -11.53
CA CYS A 635 8.85 -18.25 -11.05
C CYS A 635 9.93 -18.48 -12.10
N SER A 636 11.07 -17.80 -11.92
CA SER A 636 12.29 -18.12 -12.66
C SER A 636 13.46 -18.34 -11.70
N ALA A 637 13.92 -19.59 -11.56
CA ALA A 637 14.99 -19.98 -10.64
C ALA A 637 16.30 -19.21 -10.90
N SER A 638 16.55 -18.81 -12.15
CA SER A 638 17.67 -17.94 -12.53
C SER A 638 17.66 -16.53 -11.90
N LYS A 639 16.52 -16.04 -11.39
CA LYS A 639 16.40 -14.75 -10.67
C LYS A 639 16.63 -14.91 -9.16
N PHE A 640 16.14 -16.00 -8.57
CA PHE A 640 16.16 -16.21 -7.11
C PHE A 640 17.37 -17.03 -6.61
N GLY A 641 18.00 -17.83 -7.48
CA GLY A 641 19.28 -18.49 -7.23
C GLY A 641 19.20 -19.77 -6.39
N SER A 642 18.29 -19.87 -5.42
CA SER A 642 18.12 -21.04 -4.53
C SER A 642 16.65 -21.48 -4.37
N PRO A 643 16.39 -22.72 -3.90
CA PRO A 643 15.05 -23.19 -3.56
C PRO A 643 14.35 -22.31 -2.51
N GLU A 644 15.07 -21.89 -1.47
CA GLU A 644 14.54 -21.13 -0.34
C GLU A 644 14.10 -19.73 -0.76
N ASN A 645 14.93 -19.02 -1.54
CA ASN A 645 14.56 -17.72 -2.11
C ASN A 645 13.36 -17.84 -3.06
N THR A 646 13.30 -18.94 -3.83
CA THR A 646 12.15 -19.21 -4.73
C THR A 646 10.87 -19.44 -3.93
N PHE A 647 10.94 -20.23 -2.86
CA PHE A 647 9.84 -20.45 -1.93
C PHE A 647 9.37 -19.16 -1.26
N GLN A 648 10.27 -18.37 -0.68
CA GLN A 648 9.92 -17.09 -0.03
C GLN A 648 9.20 -16.12 -0.97
N ASN A 649 9.65 -15.99 -2.22
CA ASN A 649 8.99 -15.11 -3.20
C ASN A 649 7.61 -15.65 -3.62
N VAL A 650 7.41 -16.97 -3.63
CA VAL A 650 6.09 -17.58 -3.84
C VAL A 650 5.18 -17.34 -2.64
N VAL A 651 5.68 -17.50 -1.41
CA VAL A 651 4.89 -17.31 -0.18
C VAL A 651 4.39 -15.88 -0.08
N VAL A 652 5.22 -14.87 -0.35
CA VAL A 652 4.79 -13.45 -0.34
C VAL A 652 3.65 -13.23 -1.33
N CYS A 653 3.77 -13.69 -2.58
CA CYS A 653 2.67 -13.57 -3.55
C CYS A 653 1.43 -14.40 -3.18
N LYS A 654 1.61 -15.57 -2.54
CA LYS A 654 0.47 -16.35 -2.03
C LYS A 654 -0.23 -15.64 -0.87
N GLU A 655 0.50 -15.06 0.09
CA GLU A 655 -0.09 -14.31 1.21
C GLU A 655 -0.86 -13.08 0.72
N GLU A 656 -0.37 -12.38 -0.31
CA GLU A 656 -1.11 -11.27 -0.93
C GLU A 656 -2.37 -11.78 -1.66
N CYS A 657 -2.24 -12.82 -2.49
CA CYS A 657 -3.38 -13.46 -3.14
C CYS A 657 -4.42 -13.97 -2.14
N ASP A 658 -4.01 -14.61 -1.04
CA ASP A 658 -4.91 -15.06 0.02
C ASP A 658 -5.62 -13.87 0.70
N SER A 659 -4.92 -12.74 0.91
CA SER A 659 -5.49 -11.52 1.50
C SER A 659 -6.55 -10.87 0.60
N LYS A 660 -6.34 -10.89 -0.72
CA LYS A 660 -7.29 -10.45 -1.75
C LYS A 660 -8.23 -11.59 -2.21
N GLN A 661 -8.14 -12.77 -1.59
CA GLN A 661 -8.89 -14.00 -1.86
C GLN A 661 -8.90 -14.50 -3.33
N VAL A 662 -7.74 -14.47 -3.98
CA VAL A 662 -7.51 -15.15 -5.26
C VAL A 662 -6.98 -16.57 -5.01
N GLU A 663 -7.69 -17.58 -5.51
CA GLU A 663 -7.25 -18.98 -5.35
C GLU A 663 -5.98 -19.25 -6.18
N VAL A 664 -4.83 -19.39 -5.51
CA VAL A 664 -3.59 -19.85 -6.14
C VAL A 664 -3.60 -21.37 -6.30
N CYS A 665 -3.72 -21.86 -7.54
CA CYS A 665 -3.84 -23.29 -7.85
C CYS A 665 -2.49 -24.03 -7.90
N GLY A 666 -1.36 -23.30 -7.95
CA GLY A 666 -0.02 -23.86 -7.88
C GLY A 666 1.08 -22.98 -8.47
N VAL A 667 2.26 -23.57 -8.68
CA VAL A 667 3.51 -22.89 -9.07
C VAL A 667 4.22 -23.61 -10.22
N PHE A 668 4.65 -22.88 -11.24
CA PHE A 668 5.69 -23.29 -12.18
C PHE A 668 7.03 -22.65 -11.83
N VAL A 669 8.13 -23.41 -11.86
CA VAL A 669 9.48 -22.85 -11.73
C VAL A 669 10.29 -23.07 -13.01
N ASN A 670 10.48 -21.99 -13.77
CA ASN A 670 11.19 -22.01 -15.05
C ASN A 670 12.69 -21.73 -14.89
N ARG A 671 13.51 -22.22 -15.82
CA ARG A 671 14.98 -22.03 -15.90
C ARG A 671 15.75 -22.57 -14.68
N VAL A 672 15.38 -23.73 -14.16
CA VAL A 672 16.19 -24.46 -13.15
C VAL A 672 17.46 -24.98 -13.81
N LYS A 673 18.65 -24.76 -13.23
CA LYS A 673 19.90 -25.21 -13.85
C LYS A 673 19.98 -26.74 -13.92
N ALA A 674 20.50 -27.28 -15.03
CA ALA A 674 20.52 -28.72 -15.31
C ALA A 674 21.44 -29.54 -14.37
N ASP A 675 22.45 -28.91 -13.77
CA ASP A 675 23.40 -29.53 -12.84
C ASP A 675 22.82 -29.81 -11.46
N VAL A 676 21.86 -28.98 -11.01
CA VAL A 676 21.16 -29.13 -9.71
C VAL A 676 19.66 -29.44 -9.86
N PHE A 677 19.21 -29.79 -11.08
CA PHE A 677 17.78 -29.84 -11.43
C PHE A 677 16.92 -30.68 -10.47
N THR A 678 17.33 -31.93 -10.20
CA THR A 678 16.57 -32.86 -9.36
C THR A 678 16.52 -32.41 -7.90
N GLU A 679 17.66 -32.01 -7.33
CA GLU A 679 17.76 -31.54 -5.94
C GLU A 679 16.96 -30.25 -5.71
N PHE A 680 17.11 -29.28 -6.62
CA PHE A 680 16.38 -28.02 -6.58
C PHE A 680 14.87 -28.24 -6.65
N SER A 681 14.41 -29.09 -7.58
CA SER A 681 12.98 -29.32 -7.83
C SER A 681 12.31 -30.02 -6.65
N GLU A 682 12.93 -31.07 -6.11
CA GLU A 682 12.41 -31.77 -4.92
C GLU A 682 12.42 -30.87 -3.68
N LYS A 683 13.44 -30.03 -3.50
CA LYS A 683 13.49 -29.11 -2.35
C LYS A 683 12.40 -28.03 -2.43
N VAL A 684 12.13 -27.47 -3.61
CA VAL A 684 11.00 -26.54 -3.80
C VAL A 684 9.66 -27.25 -3.63
N ARG A 685 9.51 -28.50 -4.10
CA ARG A 685 8.28 -29.28 -3.91
C ARG A 685 7.95 -29.44 -2.42
N LEU A 686 8.92 -29.89 -1.62
CA LEU A 686 8.74 -30.10 -0.18
C LEU A 686 8.40 -28.81 0.57
N LEU A 687 9.09 -27.70 0.27
CA LEU A 687 8.79 -26.40 0.91
C LEU A 687 7.38 -25.89 0.57
N LEU A 688 6.92 -26.06 -0.68
CA LEU A 688 5.56 -25.64 -1.07
C LEU A 688 4.47 -26.51 -0.42
N GLU A 689 4.74 -27.78 -0.16
CA GLU A 689 3.83 -28.68 0.56
C GLU A 689 3.61 -28.23 2.03
N GLU A 690 4.58 -27.56 2.67
CA GLU A 690 4.42 -26.99 4.02
C GLU A 690 3.37 -25.87 4.09
N VAL A 691 3.13 -25.16 2.98
CA VAL A 691 2.12 -24.08 2.86
C VAL A 691 0.87 -24.51 2.06
N ASN A 692 0.65 -25.82 1.94
CA ASN A 692 -0.45 -26.43 1.19
C ASN A 692 -0.55 -25.93 -0.28
N LEU A 693 0.60 -25.70 -0.93
CA LEU A 693 0.67 -25.25 -2.32
C LEU A 693 1.40 -26.28 -3.20
N LYS A 694 0.92 -26.47 -4.43
CA LYS A 694 1.46 -27.50 -5.33
C LYS A 694 2.52 -26.93 -6.28
N LEU A 695 3.70 -27.58 -6.32
CA LEU A 695 4.60 -27.45 -7.46
C LEU A 695 3.96 -28.17 -8.66
N CYS A 696 3.59 -27.42 -9.70
CA CYS A 696 2.98 -27.95 -10.91
C CYS A 696 4.03 -28.66 -11.79
N ALA A 697 5.15 -27.97 -12.01
CA ALA A 697 6.36 -28.50 -12.63
C ALA A 697 7.56 -27.57 -12.38
N ALA A 698 8.75 -28.16 -12.45
CA ALA A 698 10.02 -27.44 -12.61
C ALA A 698 10.56 -27.68 -14.03
N LEU A 699 11.02 -26.64 -14.71
CA LEU A 699 11.47 -26.70 -16.10
C LEU A 699 12.98 -26.39 -16.22
N PRO A 700 13.77 -27.24 -16.91
CA PRO A 700 15.22 -27.08 -17.00
C PRO A 700 15.62 -25.90 -17.90
N ALA A 701 16.72 -25.23 -17.53
CA ALA A 701 17.34 -24.18 -18.34
C ALA A 701 18.11 -24.79 -19.51
N HIS A 702 17.66 -24.52 -20.75
CA HIS A 702 18.34 -24.94 -21.96
C HIS A 702 18.95 -23.74 -22.73
N PRO A 703 20.25 -23.76 -23.13
CA PRO A 703 20.91 -22.61 -23.73
C PRO A 703 20.20 -22.01 -24.95
N SER A 704 19.73 -22.83 -25.91
CA SER A 704 19.05 -22.34 -27.12
C SER A 704 17.71 -21.66 -26.85
N LEU A 705 17.05 -21.88 -25.70
CA LEU A 705 15.85 -21.12 -25.37
C LEU A 705 16.18 -19.66 -25.01
N GLY A 706 17.36 -19.41 -24.43
CA GLY A 706 17.85 -18.07 -24.08
C GLY A 706 18.74 -17.42 -25.14
N ALA A 707 19.04 -18.11 -26.24
CA ALA A 707 19.97 -17.62 -27.26
C ALA A 707 19.29 -16.74 -28.32
N PHE A 708 20.04 -15.77 -28.83
CA PHE A 708 19.71 -14.92 -29.97
C PHE A 708 20.23 -15.52 -31.27
N ARG A 709 19.57 -15.31 -32.40
CA ARG A 709 20.21 -15.50 -33.72
C ARG A 709 21.20 -14.35 -33.96
N VAL A 710 22.30 -14.60 -34.69
CA VAL A 710 23.25 -13.53 -35.06
C VAL A 710 22.55 -12.44 -35.90
N GLN A 711 21.57 -12.79 -36.72
CA GLN A 711 20.71 -11.84 -37.44
C GLN A 711 19.90 -10.91 -36.51
N GLU A 712 19.42 -11.40 -35.35
CA GLU A 712 18.67 -10.59 -34.38
C GLU A 712 19.58 -9.54 -33.72
N ILE A 713 20.80 -9.96 -33.35
CA ILE A 713 21.85 -9.08 -32.84
C ILE A 713 22.25 -8.03 -33.88
N ALA A 714 22.46 -8.45 -35.14
CA ALA A 714 22.84 -7.54 -36.23
C ALA A 714 21.75 -6.48 -36.50
N ASN A 715 20.48 -6.90 -36.57
CA ASN A 715 19.35 -6.00 -36.76
C ASN A 715 19.25 -4.96 -35.64
N LYS A 716 19.44 -5.35 -34.36
CA LYS A 716 19.30 -4.43 -33.23
C LYS A 716 20.49 -3.46 -33.07
N LEU A 717 21.68 -3.85 -33.51
CA LEU A 717 22.90 -3.02 -33.48
C LEU A 717 23.11 -2.16 -34.74
N GLY A 718 22.23 -2.28 -35.75
CA GLY A 718 22.46 -1.70 -37.08
C GLY A 718 23.77 -2.17 -37.70
N ALA A 719 24.12 -3.45 -37.50
CA ALA A 719 25.43 -3.99 -37.84
C ALA A 719 25.46 -4.64 -39.23
N ASP A 720 26.48 -4.30 -40.02
CA ASP A 720 26.74 -4.90 -41.33
C ASP A 720 27.30 -6.32 -41.20
N ILE A 721 26.83 -7.21 -42.06
CA ILE A 721 27.32 -8.60 -42.14
C ILE A 721 28.55 -8.62 -43.04
N LEU A 722 29.71 -8.96 -42.48
CA LEU A 722 30.96 -9.04 -43.21
C LEU A 722 31.19 -10.44 -43.80
N LEU A 723 30.98 -11.49 -42.99
CA LEU A 723 31.23 -12.88 -43.35
C LEU A 723 30.30 -13.85 -42.59
N GLY A 724 30.10 -15.03 -43.15
CA GLY A 724 29.37 -16.15 -42.56
C GLY A 724 27.85 -16.07 -42.68
N ASP A 725 27.19 -17.18 -42.36
CA ASP A 725 25.72 -17.31 -42.38
C ASP A 725 25.15 -16.93 -41.00
N VAL A 726 24.51 -15.77 -40.90
CA VAL A 726 24.00 -15.23 -39.62
C VAL A 726 22.64 -15.80 -39.18
N GLU A 727 21.98 -16.61 -40.03
CA GLU A 727 20.71 -17.25 -39.69
C GLU A 727 20.93 -18.58 -38.95
N ARG A 728 22.04 -19.28 -39.25
CA ARG A 728 22.38 -20.58 -38.63
C ARG A 728 22.92 -20.50 -37.20
N PHE A 729 23.45 -19.36 -36.78
CA PHE A 729 24.21 -19.25 -35.54
C PHE A 729 23.37 -18.65 -34.40
N GLU A 730 23.37 -19.35 -33.28
CA GLU A 730 22.81 -18.91 -32.01
C GLU A 730 23.92 -18.43 -31.07
N VAL A 731 23.65 -17.34 -30.35
CA VAL A 731 24.54 -16.69 -29.37
C VAL A 731 23.80 -16.59 -28.04
N ALA A 732 24.35 -17.20 -26.99
CA ALA A 732 23.81 -17.13 -25.64
C ALA A 732 24.69 -16.30 -24.68
N ASN A 733 25.91 -15.95 -25.08
CA ASN A 733 26.87 -15.24 -24.26
C ASN A 733 27.67 -14.22 -25.07
N PHE A 734 28.12 -13.16 -24.39
CA PHE A 734 29.09 -12.20 -24.94
C PHE A 734 30.42 -12.28 -24.15
N VAL A 735 31.53 -12.11 -24.85
CA VAL A 735 32.90 -12.06 -24.29
C VAL A 735 33.56 -10.78 -24.80
N ILE A 736 33.97 -9.89 -23.90
CA ILE A 736 34.57 -8.60 -24.28
C ILE A 736 36.09 -8.77 -24.35
N ALA A 737 36.68 -8.49 -25.52
CA ALA A 737 38.08 -8.79 -25.80
C ALA A 737 39.06 -7.73 -25.23
N SER A 738 39.02 -7.49 -23.92
CA SER A 738 39.87 -6.52 -23.22
C SER A 738 41.24 -7.08 -22.75
N GLY A 739 41.58 -8.31 -23.14
CA GLY A 739 42.80 -9.01 -22.70
C GLY A 739 43.71 -9.47 -23.84
N ASP A 740 44.59 -10.41 -23.54
CA ASP A 740 45.34 -11.19 -24.52
C ASP A 740 44.47 -12.30 -25.16
N VAL A 741 44.93 -12.84 -26.28
CA VAL A 741 44.23 -13.88 -27.04
C VAL A 741 43.96 -15.14 -26.21
N MET A 742 44.92 -15.60 -25.41
CA MET A 742 44.78 -16.85 -24.66
C MET A 742 43.70 -16.72 -23.59
N ARG A 743 43.66 -15.58 -22.88
CA ARG A 743 42.60 -15.27 -21.93
C ARG A 743 41.23 -15.20 -22.60
N VAL A 744 41.10 -14.57 -23.77
CA VAL A 744 39.81 -14.52 -24.50
C VAL A 744 39.37 -15.92 -24.94
N CYS A 745 40.28 -16.76 -25.43
CA CYS A 745 40.00 -18.17 -25.74
C CYS A 745 39.52 -18.96 -24.51
N ASP A 746 40.15 -18.77 -23.36
CA ASP A 746 39.77 -19.39 -22.08
C ASP A 746 38.38 -18.95 -21.60
N GLU A 747 38.05 -17.67 -21.74
CA GLU A 747 36.72 -17.14 -21.40
C GLU A 747 35.64 -17.63 -22.39
N CYS A 748 35.96 -17.82 -23.68
CA CYS A 748 35.07 -18.46 -24.64
C CYS A 748 34.84 -19.94 -24.31
N ASN A 749 35.89 -20.70 -24.02
CA ASN A 749 35.79 -22.13 -23.70
C ASN A 749 34.92 -22.42 -22.45
N ARG A 750 34.72 -21.44 -21.56
CA ARG A 750 33.89 -21.54 -20.36
C ARG A 750 32.42 -21.16 -20.55
N LYS A 751 32.04 -20.56 -21.69
CA LYS A 751 30.67 -20.07 -21.94
C LYS A 751 30.00 -20.81 -23.10
N PRO A 752 28.72 -21.24 -22.98
CA PRO A 752 27.99 -21.80 -24.12
C PRO A 752 27.63 -20.70 -25.13
N LEU A 753 27.80 -21.01 -26.41
CA LEU A 753 27.48 -20.12 -27.56
C LEU A 753 27.99 -18.66 -27.41
N PRO A 754 29.31 -18.44 -27.26
CA PRO A 754 29.87 -17.11 -27.03
C PRO A 754 30.13 -16.35 -28.33
N MET A 755 29.62 -15.13 -28.44
CA MET A 755 30.09 -14.13 -29.40
C MET A 755 31.19 -13.27 -28.76
N VAL A 756 32.30 -13.07 -29.49
CA VAL A 756 33.36 -12.16 -29.03
C VAL A 756 33.12 -10.77 -29.56
N VAL A 757 33.11 -9.78 -28.66
CA VAL A 757 32.97 -8.36 -28.98
C VAL A 757 34.32 -7.67 -28.81
N VAL A 758 34.78 -6.97 -29.84
CA VAL A 758 36.15 -6.44 -29.93
C VAL A 758 36.19 -5.14 -30.73
N ASP A 759 37.12 -4.23 -30.42
CA ASP A 759 37.38 -3.04 -31.25
C ASP A 759 38.10 -3.45 -32.54
N ALA A 760 37.66 -2.94 -33.68
CA ALA A 760 38.19 -3.31 -34.99
C ALA A 760 39.70 -3.01 -35.19
N SER A 761 40.32 -2.17 -34.35
CA SER A 761 41.77 -1.96 -34.36
C SER A 761 42.55 -3.19 -33.86
N ARG A 762 41.91 -4.12 -33.15
CA ARG A 762 42.51 -5.37 -32.62
C ARG A 762 42.41 -6.52 -33.62
N THR A 763 42.90 -6.27 -34.84
CA THR A 763 43.00 -7.26 -35.93
C THR A 763 43.79 -8.51 -35.54
N ASP A 764 44.70 -8.38 -34.57
CA ASP A 764 45.49 -9.47 -33.97
C ASP A 764 44.60 -10.46 -33.21
N ILE A 765 43.64 -9.97 -32.42
CA ILE A 765 42.67 -10.81 -31.70
C ILE A 765 41.75 -11.51 -32.70
N VAL A 766 41.20 -10.76 -33.66
CA VAL A 766 40.23 -11.29 -34.63
C VAL A 766 40.81 -12.47 -35.42
N LEU A 767 42.00 -12.31 -36.03
CA LEU A 767 42.62 -13.39 -36.79
C LEU A 767 42.96 -14.60 -35.90
N SER A 768 43.47 -14.35 -34.69
CA SER A 768 43.85 -15.42 -33.77
C SER A 768 42.63 -16.23 -33.29
N LEU A 769 41.48 -15.58 -33.05
CA LEU A 769 40.24 -16.24 -32.68
C LEU A 769 39.62 -17.02 -33.84
N LEU A 770 39.63 -16.48 -35.05
CA LEU A 770 39.11 -17.18 -36.22
C LEU A 770 39.96 -18.43 -36.52
N LEU A 771 41.29 -18.34 -36.44
CA LEU A 771 42.20 -19.49 -36.53
C LEU A 771 41.96 -20.49 -35.39
N ALA A 772 41.81 -20.03 -34.15
CA ALA A 772 41.53 -20.90 -33.01
C ALA A 772 40.19 -21.64 -33.16
N SER A 773 39.16 -20.99 -33.73
CA SER A 773 37.84 -21.59 -33.94
C SER A 773 37.80 -22.76 -34.93
N GLN A 774 38.81 -22.87 -35.82
CA GLN A 774 38.99 -24.05 -36.68
C GLN A 774 39.66 -25.24 -35.93
N SER A 775 40.21 -25.02 -34.74
CA SER A 775 40.73 -26.09 -33.89
C SER A 775 39.62 -26.75 -33.08
N HIS A 776 39.41 -28.06 -33.25
CA HIS A 776 38.47 -28.84 -32.44
C HIS A 776 38.76 -28.79 -30.91
N ALA A 777 39.92 -28.28 -30.49
CA ALA A 777 40.36 -28.23 -29.10
C ALA A 777 40.19 -26.87 -28.39
N GLN A 778 39.94 -25.75 -29.09
CA GLN A 778 39.92 -24.40 -28.49
C GLN A 778 38.91 -23.45 -29.14
N ALA A 779 38.55 -22.37 -28.43
CA ALA A 779 37.81 -21.20 -28.91
C ALA A 779 36.52 -21.54 -29.68
N LYS A 780 35.62 -22.30 -29.05
CA LYS A 780 34.27 -22.59 -29.58
C LYS A 780 33.38 -21.34 -29.56
N ILE A 781 33.56 -20.46 -30.54
CA ILE A 781 32.81 -19.19 -30.70
C ILE A 781 31.64 -19.33 -31.67
N SER A 782 30.56 -18.58 -31.42
CA SER A 782 29.35 -18.50 -32.26
C SER A 782 29.29 -17.25 -33.15
N GLY A 783 30.22 -16.30 -32.97
CA GLY A 783 30.31 -15.11 -33.80
C GLY A 783 31.41 -14.17 -33.33
N VAL A 784 31.79 -13.22 -34.19
CA VAL A 784 32.63 -12.07 -33.85
C VAL A 784 31.89 -10.79 -34.20
N LEU A 785 31.81 -9.87 -33.24
CA LEU A 785 31.22 -8.54 -33.40
C LEU A 785 32.32 -7.49 -33.27
N LEU A 786 32.55 -6.78 -34.37
CA LEU A 786 33.50 -5.68 -34.44
C LEU A 786 32.78 -4.37 -34.10
N THR A 787 33.37 -3.63 -33.18
CA THR A 787 32.93 -2.29 -32.77
C THR A 787 33.84 -1.23 -33.37
N ASN A 788 33.37 0.02 -33.43
CA ASN A 788 34.16 1.16 -33.90
C ASN A 788 34.62 1.01 -35.39
N ALA A 789 33.81 0.35 -36.23
CA ALA A 789 34.14 0.17 -37.65
C ALA A 789 32.94 0.28 -38.61
N PRO A 790 32.84 1.36 -39.40
CA PRO A 790 31.97 1.40 -40.59
C PRO A 790 32.56 0.61 -41.78
N ALA A 791 33.87 0.38 -41.79
CA ALA A 791 34.56 -0.45 -42.78
C ALA A 791 35.89 -0.95 -42.23
N LEU A 792 36.29 -2.17 -42.62
CA LEU A 792 37.59 -2.73 -42.29
C LEU A 792 38.68 -2.24 -43.26
N PRO A 793 39.97 -2.21 -42.85
CA PRO A 793 41.08 -1.94 -43.77
C PRO A 793 41.10 -2.94 -44.92
N ALA A 794 41.20 -2.47 -46.17
CA ALA A 794 41.03 -3.32 -47.35
C ALA A 794 41.92 -4.58 -47.35
N GLY A 795 43.19 -4.47 -46.96
CA GLY A 795 44.10 -5.62 -46.87
C GLY A 795 43.67 -6.65 -45.82
N PHE A 796 43.01 -6.23 -44.74
CA PHE A 796 42.45 -7.12 -43.73
C PHE A 796 41.16 -7.79 -44.23
N THR A 797 40.31 -7.05 -44.94
CA THR A 797 39.11 -7.60 -45.61
C THR A 797 39.47 -8.69 -46.63
N GLU A 798 40.50 -8.47 -47.46
CA GLU A 798 40.95 -9.49 -48.43
C GLU A 798 41.63 -10.69 -47.76
N ILE A 799 42.33 -10.52 -46.63
CA ILE A 799 42.80 -11.65 -45.81
C ILE A 799 41.62 -12.50 -45.32
N LEU A 800 40.58 -11.88 -44.75
CA LEU A 800 39.43 -12.61 -44.22
C LEU A 800 38.63 -13.34 -45.31
N LYS A 801 38.42 -12.71 -46.49
CA LYS A 801 37.83 -13.38 -47.67
C LYS A 801 38.70 -14.51 -48.22
N GLY A 802 40.02 -14.42 -48.02
CA GLY A 802 41.01 -15.40 -48.47
C GLY A 802 41.10 -16.67 -47.61
N ILE A 803 40.35 -16.75 -46.50
CA ILE A 803 40.26 -17.94 -45.64
C ILE A 803 39.10 -18.82 -46.15
N PRO A 804 39.36 -20.01 -46.73
CA PRO A 804 38.30 -20.95 -47.08
C PRO A 804 37.61 -21.47 -45.82
N ASP A 805 36.34 -21.87 -45.97
CA ASP A 805 35.57 -22.59 -44.94
C ASP A 805 35.53 -21.88 -43.57
N LEU A 806 35.46 -20.54 -43.57
CA LEU A 806 35.23 -19.77 -42.34
C LEU A 806 33.78 -19.95 -41.85
N VAL A 807 33.61 -20.89 -40.91
CA VAL A 807 32.31 -21.33 -40.38
C VAL A 807 31.62 -20.25 -39.53
N VAL A 808 32.37 -19.42 -38.82
CA VAL A 808 31.85 -18.49 -37.79
C VAL A 808 31.52 -17.12 -38.41
N PRO A 809 30.32 -16.54 -38.15
CA PRO A 809 29.95 -15.24 -38.71
C PRO A 809 30.71 -14.07 -38.06
N VAL A 810 30.98 -13.05 -38.87
CA VAL A 810 31.61 -11.78 -38.47
C VAL A 810 30.69 -10.63 -38.88
N ILE A 811 30.32 -9.80 -37.91
CA ILE A 811 29.47 -8.61 -38.09
C ILE A 811 30.19 -7.36 -37.56
N THR A 812 29.85 -6.17 -38.05
CA THR A 812 30.49 -4.90 -37.64
C THR A 812 29.48 -3.79 -37.38
N THR A 813 29.70 -3.00 -36.33
CA THR A 813 28.87 -1.83 -36.00
C THR A 813 29.73 -0.57 -35.84
N GLN A 814 29.11 0.57 -36.13
CA GLN A 814 29.69 1.89 -35.90
C GLN A 814 29.66 2.29 -34.41
N LEU A 815 28.89 1.56 -33.57
CA LEU A 815 28.87 1.79 -32.13
C LEU A 815 30.25 1.55 -31.51
N LEU A 816 30.63 2.45 -30.59
CA LEU A 816 31.78 2.27 -29.71
C LEU A 816 31.53 1.13 -28.71
N MET A 817 32.62 0.59 -28.17
CA MET A 817 32.63 -0.57 -27.26
C MET A 817 31.58 -0.49 -26.13
N TYR A 818 31.45 0.65 -25.45
CA TYR A 818 30.51 0.81 -24.32
C TYR A 818 29.03 0.92 -24.75
N PRO A 819 28.61 1.83 -25.66
CA PRO A 819 27.25 1.83 -26.22
C PRO A 819 26.84 0.48 -26.85
N CYS A 820 27.77 -0.22 -27.49
CA CYS A 820 27.52 -1.56 -28.02
C CYS A 820 27.19 -2.55 -26.90
N VAL A 821 27.95 -2.54 -25.79
CA VAL A 821 27.70 -3.44 -24.64
C VAL A 821 26.37 -3.13 -23.98
N GLU A 822 26.01 -1.88 -23.74
CA GLU A 822 24.72 -1.56 -23.13
C GLU A 822 23.54 -1.92 -24.07
N THR A 823 23.69 -1.74 -25.38
CA THR A 823 22.70 -2.24 -26.36
C THR A 823 22.57 -3.77 -26.33
N LEU A 824 23.68 -4.50 -26.21
CA LEU A 824 23.69 -5.96 -26.04
C LEU A 824 23.10 -6.42 -24.70
N ARG A 825 23.19 -5.61 -23.63
CA ARG A 825 22.57 -5.90 -22.31
C ARG A 825 21.07 -5.64 -22.30
N ALA A 826 20.58 -4.73 -23.15
CA ALA A 826 19.15 -4.47 -23.34
C ALA A 826 18.44 -5.56 -24.19
N LEU A 827 19.19 -6.37 -24.95
CA LEU A 827 18.64 -7.48 -25.74
C LEU A 827 17.86 -8.47 -24.85
N SER A 828 16.69 -8.89 -25.33
CA SER A 828 15.81 -9.83 -24.64
C SER A 828 15.41 -10.95 -25.61
N PRO A 829 15.73 -12.24 -25.33
CA PRO A 829 15.59 -13.30 -26.32
C PRO A 829 14.11 -13.65 -26.52
N THR A 830 13.64 -13.51 -27.76
CA THR A 830 12.24 -13.73 -28.14
C THR A 830 12.02 -15.13 -28.70
N VAL A 831 10.78 -15.61 -28.63
CA VAL A 831 10.26 -16.75 -29.40
C VAL A 831 9.32 -16.17 -30.46
N THR A 832 9.40 -16.70 -31.67
CA THR A 832 8.50 -16.35 -32.78
C THR A 832 7.91 -17.63 -33.38
N ALA A 833 6.84 -17.53 -34.17
CA ALA A 833 6.34 -18.68 -34.94
C ALA A 833 7.40 -19.28 -35.90
N THR A 834 8.43 -18.50 -36.29
CA THR A 834 9.56 -18.99 -37.11
C THR A 834 10.67 -19.69 -36.31
N SER A 835 10.53 -19.78 -34.98
CA SER A 835 11.53 -20.33 -34.06
C SER A 835 11.30 -21.84 -33.84
N THR A 836 11.05 -22.62 -34.91
CA THR A 836 10.58 -24.02 -34.84
C THR A 836 11.35 -24.89 -33.83
N LYS A 837 12.69 -24.92 -33.90
CA LYS A 837 13.54 -25.65 -32.94
C LYS A 837 13.35 -25.27 -31.47
N LYS A 838 12.99 -24.00 -31.18
CA LYS A 838 12.66 -23.56 -29.81
C LYS A 838 11.26 -24.03 -29.41
N LEU A 839 10.30 -24.04 -30.33
CA LEU A 839 8.93 -24.53 -30.11
C LEU A 839 8.89 -26.05 -29.91
N GLU A 840 9.56 -26.83 -30.77
CA GLU A 840 9.77 -28.28 -30.65
C GLU A 840 10.40 -28.64 -29.29
N PHE A 841 11.36 -27.84 -28.83
CA PHE A 841 11.97 -28.02 -27.51
C PHE A 841 11.01 -27.69 -26.36
N VAL A 842 10.18 -26.64 -26.48
CA VAL A 842 9.17 -26.30 -25.46
C VAL A 842 8.09 -27.38 -25.37
N GLU A 843 7.56 -27.84 -26.51
CA GLU A 843 6.57 -28.91 -26.58
C GLU A 843 7.09 -30.17 -25.87
N ARG A 844 8.28 -30.64 -26.27
CA ARG A 844 8.90 -31.82 -25.66
C ARG A 844 9.22 -31.61 -24.17
N MET A 845 9.75 -30.46 -23.78
CA MET A 845 10.05 -30.14 -22.38
C MET A 845 8.77 -30.15 -21.50
N PHE A 846 7.61 -29.85 -22.08
CA PHE A 846 6.33 -29.99 -21.40
C PHE A 846 5.87 -31.45 -21.33
N GLU A 847 6.03 -32.24 -22.40
CA GLU A 847 5.75 -33.68 -22.37
C GLU A 847 6.64 -34.45 -21.37
N ASP A 848 7.92 -34.10 -21.27
CA ASP A 848 8.91 -34.74 -20.38
C ASP A 848 8.75 -34.31 -18.89
N HIS A 849 8.02 -33.21 -18.57
CA HIS A 849 7.97 -32.64 -17.20
C HIS A 849 6.61 -32.19 -16.64
N VAL A 850 5.52 -32.14 -17.43
CA VAL A 850 4.22 -31.60 -16.97
C VAL A 850 3.12 -32.67 -17.06
N SER A 851 2.58 -33.08 -15.89
CA SER A 851 1.50 -34.07 -15.84
C SER A 851 0.18 -33.50 -16.36
N TYR A 852 -0.47 -34.22 -17.29
CA TYR A 852 -1.81 -33.87 -17.78
C TYR A 852 -2.86 -33.78 -16.66
N SER A 853 -2.75 -34.61 -15.63
CA SER A 853 -3.66 -34.61 -14.47
C SER A 853 -3.59 -33.34 -13.60
N PHE A 854 -2.67 -32.41 -13.88
CA PHE A 854 -2.75 -31.05 -13.33
C PHE A 854 -4.00 -30.32 -13.82
N PHE A 855 -4.36 -30.46 -15.10
CA PHE A 855 -5.41 -29.66 -15.73
C PHE A 855 -6.83 -30.17 -15.44
N GLU A 856 -7.00 -31.46 -15.13
CA GLU A 856 -8.31 -32.09 -14.91
C GLU A 856 -9.12 -31.37 -13.81
N GLY A 857 -8.45 -30.89 -12.75
CA GLY A 857 -9.04 -30.11 -11.66
C GLY A 857 -9.26 -28.61 -11.92
N MET A 858 -8.92 -28.10 -13.11
CA MET A 858 -9.19 -26.70 -13.53
C MET A 858 -10.05 -26.61 -14.81
N ILE A 859 -10.02 -27.64 -15.67
CA ILE A 859 -10.94 -27.76 -16.80
C ILE A 859 -12.36 -28.04 -16.29
N SER A 860 -12.49 -28.83 -15.22
CA SER A 860 -13.73 -28.92 -14.47
C SER A 860 -13.90 -27.64 -13.64
N PRO A 861 -14.93 -26.81 -13.88
CA PRO A 861 -15.13 -25.60 -13.09
C PRO A 861 -15.48 -25.99 -11.65
N LYS A 862 -14.63 -25.59 -10.69
CA LYS A 862 -15.09 -25.46 -9.30
C LYS A 862 -16.32 -24.56 -9.31
N ALA A 863 -17.45 -25.10 -8.85
CA ALA A 863 -18.70 -24.35 -8.76
C ALA A 863 -18.69 -23.38 -7.56
N THR A 864 -17.80 -22.39 -7.59
CA THR A 864 -17.95 -21.13 -6.86
C THR A 864 -19.12 -20.35 -7.47
N GLY A 865 -20.34 -20.87 -7.25
CA GLY A 865 -21.60 -20.31 -7.74
C GLY A 865 -22.05 -19.01 -7.07
N ASP A 866 -21.08 -18.28 -6.49
CA ASP A 866 -21.23 -17.01 -5.82
C ASP A 866 -20.58 -15.95 -6.71
N LEU A 867 -21.38 -15.04 -7.29
CA LEU A 867 -20.85 -13.96 -8.11
C LEU A 867 -19.97 -13.03 -7.25
N THR A 868 -18.79 -12.67 -7.78
CA THR A 868 -17.98 -11.60 -7.19
C THR A 868 -18.78 -10.28 -7.25
N PRO A 869 -18.58 -9.33 -6.31
CA PRO A 869 -19.29 -8.05 -6.32
C PRO A 869 -19.21 -7.29 -7.65
N LYS A 870 -18.05 -7.32 -8.30
CA LYS A 870 -17.81 -6.66 -9.60
C LYS A 870 -18.52 -7.39 -10.74
N LEU A 871 -18.54 -8.73 -10.78
CA LEU A 871 -19.33 -9.49 -11.76
C LEU A 871 -20.85 -9.32 -11.56
N PHE A 872 -21.31 -9.22 -10.31
CA PHE A 872 -22.70 -8.92 -9.98
C PHE A 872 -23.11 -7.50 -10.43
N GLN A 873 -22.26 -6.49 -10.16
CA GLN A 873 -22.46 -5.14 -10.68
C GLN A 873 -22.49 -5.12 -12.22
N TYR A 874 -21.53 -5.78 -12.87
CA TYR A 874 -21.50 -5.89 -14.34
C TYR A 874 -22.78 -6.54 -14.89
N SER A 875 -23.25 -7.64 -14.29
CA SER A 875 -24.42 -8.37 -14.80
C SER A 875 -25.72 -7.56 -14.69
N ILE A 876 -25.97 -6.87 -13.57
CA ILE A 876 -27.18 -6.05 -13.40
C ILE A 876 -27.15 -4.78 -14.27
N PHE A 877 -25.99 -4.11 -14.41
CA PHE A 877 -25.86 -2.94 -15.29
C PHE A 877 -25.98 -3.34 -16.77
N SER A 878 -25.43 -4.49 -17.16
CA SER A 878 -25.55 -5.05 -18.52
C SER A 878 -27.01 -5.42 -18.84
N ALA A 879 -27.72 -6.05 -17.90
CA ALA A 879 -29.15 -6.36 -18.04
C ALA A 879 -30.04 -5.11 -18.20
N ALA A 880 -29.75 -4.03 -17.46
CA ALA A 880 -30.46 -2.76 -17.61
C ALA A 880 -30.21 -2.10 -18.99
N ARG A 881 -28.93 -2.02 -19.41
CA ARG A 881 -28.55 -1.53 -20.76
C ARG A 881 -29.24 -2.31 -21.89
N ALA A 882 -29.30 -3.64 -21.76
CA ALA A 882 -29.86 -4.52 -22.79
C ALA A 882 -31.36 -4.32 -23.03
N LYS A 883 -32.11 -3.79 -22.05
CA LYS A 883 -33.55 -3.53 -22.17
C LYS A 883 -33.99 -2.36 -21.27
N LEU A 884 -33.61 -1.14 -21.66
CA LEU A 884 -34.00 0.12 -21.00
C LEU A 884 -35.45 0.08 -20.49
N GLN A 885 -35.63 0.31 -19.19
CA GLN A 885 -36.94 0.51 -18.56
C GLN A 885 -37.16 2.00 -18.29
N HIS A 886 -38.42 2.42 -18.14
CA HIS A 886 -38.80 3.78 -17.78
C HIS A 886 -39.07 3.90 -16.28
N ILE A 887 -38.16 4.53 -15.53
CA ILE A 887 -38.23 4.65 -14.07
C ILE A 887 -38.54 6.09 -13.66
N ILE A 888 -39.42 6.26 -12.67
CA ILE A 888 -39.76 7.57 -12.09
C ILE A 888 -38.95 7.83 -10.83
N LEU A 889 -38.48 9.07 -10.68
CA LEU A 889 -37.86 9.63 -9.49
C LEU A 889 -38.74 10.76 -8.94
N PRO A 890 -39.53 10.54 -7.85
CA PRO A 890 -40.53 11.50 -7.38
C PRO A 890 -39.98 12.78 -6.71
N GLU A 891 -38.66 12.87 -6.49
CA GLU A 891 -38.02 13.81 -5.55
C GLU A 891 -37.08 14.79 -6.26
N GLY A 892 -37.62 15.55 -7.23
CA GLY A 892 -36.84 16.43 -8.11
C GLY A 892 -36.19 17.66 -7.45
N ASP A 893 -36.52 17.94 -6.18
CA ASP A 893 -35.89 18.98 -5.37
C ASP A 893 -34.58 18.50 -4.70
N ASP A 894 -34.32 17.19 -4.64
CA ASP A 894 -33.05 16.66 -4.10
C ASP A 894 -31.91 16.67 -5.14
N LYS A 895 -30.81 17.34 -4.79
CA LYS A 895 -29.60 17.44 -5.61
C LYS A 895 -29.00 16.09 -6.03
N ARG A 896 -29.15 15.04 -5.23
CA ARG A 896 -28.64 13.68 -5.49
C ARG A 896 -29.49 12.97 -6.54
N VAL A 897 -30.82 13.16 -6.47
CA VAL A 897 -31.78 12.60 -7.41
C VAL A 897 -31.59 13.20 -8.80
N VAL A 898 -31.42 14.53 -8.86
CA VAL A 898 -31.09 15.25 -10.11
C VAL A 898 -29.74 14.79 -10.69
N ALA A 899 -28.71 14.60 -9.85
CA ALA A 899 -27.40 14.09 -10.30
C ALA A 899 -27.48 12.64 -10.82
N ALA A 900 -28.14 11.75 -10.08
CA ALA A 900 -28.33 10.37 -10.47
C ALA A 900 -29.09 10.24 -11.80
N ALA A 901 -30.12 11.06 -12.04
CA ALA A 901 -30.86 11.06 -13.30
C ALA A 901 -29.96 11.35 -14.52
N GLY A 902 -29.10 12.38 -14.44
CA GLY A 902 -28.12 12.69 -15.48
C GLY A 902 -27.11 11.56 -15.67
N GLU A 903 -26.59 10.99 -14.58
CA GLU A 903 -25.67 9.85 -14.59
C GLU A 903 -26.29 8.61 -15.27
N ILE A 904 -27.54 8.29 -14.96
CA ILE A 904 -28.31 7.15 -15.50
C ILE A 904 -28.53 7.27 -17.00
N VAL A 905 -28.93 8.44 -17.48
CA VAL A 905 -29.19 8.67 -18.91
C VAL A 905 -27.87 8.72 -19.69
N LYS A 906 -26.84 9.40 -19.16
CA LYS A 906 -25.48 9.44 -19.74
C LYS A 906 -24.86 8.04 -19.88
N ARG A 907 -25.08 7.14 -18.90
CA ARG A 907 -24.60 5.74 -18.93
C ARG A 907 -25.52 4.78 -19.71
N GLY A 908 -26.65 5.26 -20.23
CA GLY A 908 -27.62 4.47 -21.00
C GLY A 908 -28.26 3.33 -20.19
N LEU A 909 -28.62 3.57 -18.93
CA LEU A 909 -29.12 2.51 -18.02
C LEU A 909 -30.65 2.44 -17.95
N ALA A 910 -31.34 3.58 -18.03
CA ALA A 910 -32.81 3.69 -18.00
C ALA A 910 -33.28 4.97 -18.68
N ARG A 911 -34.57 5.03 -19.06
CA ARG A 911 -35.26 6.31 -19.28
C ARG A 911 -35.74 6.82 -17.92
N ILE A 912 -35.55 8.11 -17.64
CA ILE A 912 -35.94 8.73 -16.36
C ILE A 912 -36.99 9.82 -16.56
N THR A 913 -38.05 9.78 -15.75
CA THR A 913 -38.88 10.93 -15.43
C THR A 913 -38.57 11.42 -14.01
N ILE A 914 -38.27 12.71 -13.85
CA ILE A 914 -38.26 13.39 -12.54
C ILE A 914 -39.63 14.05 -12.32
N LEU A 915 -40.17 13.95 -11.10
CA LEU A 915 -41.32 14.77 -10.68
C LEU A 915 -40.87 16.00 -9.89
N GLY A 916 -41.42 17.15 -10.23
CA GLY A 916 -41.11 18.44 -9.63
C GLY A 916 -41.36 19.61 -10.58
N LYS A 917 -41.36 20.85 -10.06
CA LYS A 917 -41.57 22.04 -10.90
C LYS A 917 -40.40 22.20 -11.87
N VAL A 918 -40.72 22.32 -13.16
CA VAL A 918 -39.74 22.27 -14.26
C VAL A 918 -38.60 23.29 -14.09
N ASP A 919 -38.91 24.52 -13.66
CA ASP A 919 -37.91 25.59 -13.49
C ASP A 919 -37.02 25.40 -12.24
N GLU A 920 -37.56 24.81 -11.17
CA GLU A 920 -36.78 24.53 -9.94
C GLU A 920 -35.79 23.37 -10.19
N VAL A 921 -36.24 22.29 -10.84
CA VAL A 921 -35.39 21.14 -11.22
C VAL A 921 -34.29 21.54 -12.20
N ARG A 922 -34.63 22.27 -13.27
CA ARG A 922 -33.65 22.76 -14.26
C ARG A 922 -32.70 23.79 -13.66
N GLY A 923 -33.19 24.67 -12.81
CA GLY A 923 -32.36 25.62 -12.06
C GLY A 923 -31.38 24.91 -11.11
N LEU A 924 -31.78 23.79 -10.50
CA LEU A 924 -30.91 22.97 -9.65
C LEU A 924 -29.81 22.27 -10.48
N ALA A 925 -30.18 21.61 -11.58
CA ALA A 925 -29.22 20.98 -12.49
C ALA A 925 -28.18 21.99 -13.04
N SER A 926 -28.64 23.18 -13.46
CA SER A 926 -27.76 24.24 -13.98
C SER A 926 -26.79 24.81 -12.93
N ARG A 927 -27.13 24.80 -11.63
CA ARG A 927 -26.22 25.20 -10.54
C ARG A 927 -25.20 24.12 -10.19
N LEU A 928 -25.46 22.89 -10.58
CA LEU A 928 -24.63 21.71 -10.28
C LEU A 928 -23.84 21.21 -11.51
N HIS A 929 -23.96 21.90 -12.65
CA HIS A 929 -23.38 21.51 -13.95
C HIS A 929 -23.80 20.11 -14.43
N ILE A 930 -25.01 19.68 -14.08
CA ILE A 930 -25.59 18.39 -14.49
C ILE A 930 -26.31 18.56 -15.83
N ASP A 931 -26.00 17.70 -16.80
CA ASP A 931 -26.81 17.56 -18.02
C ASP A 931 -28.03 16.68 -17.76
N LEU A 932 -29.21 17.17 -18.14
CA LEU A 932 -30.50 16.47 -18.08
C LEU A 932 -31.07 16.20 -19.49
N THR A 933 -30.24 16.27 -20.54
CA THR A 933 -30.64 15.94 -21.91
C THR A 933 -31.09 14.47 -21.98
N GLY A 934 -32.39 14.25 -22.27
CA GLY A 934 -33.01 12.93 -22.27
C GLY A 934 -33.72 12.53 -20.97
N VAL A 935 -33.75 13.40 -19.96
CA VAL A 935 -34.58 13.26 -18.75
C VAL A 935 -35.90 14.00 -18.95
N ASP A 936 -37.02 13.29 -18.77
CA ASP A 936 -38.35 13.90 -18.72
C ASP A 936 -38.57 14.58 -17.36
N ILE A 937 -39.26 15.72 -17.32
CA ILE A 937 -39.58 16.45 -16.07
C ILE A 937 -41.06 16.82 -16.08
N ILE A 938 -41.82 16.40 -15.06
CA ILE A 938 -43.26 16.62 -14.94
C ILE A 938 -43.59 17.31 -13.62
N ASP A 939 -44.39 18.37 -13.68
CA ASP A 939 -44.95 19.06 -12.50
C ASP A 939 -46.38 18.54 -12.22
N PRO A 940 -46.61 17.79 -11.12
CA PRO A 940 -47.93 17.25 -10.78
C PRO A 940 -49.02 18.31 -10.55
N SER A 941 -48.65 19.55 -10.22
CA SER A 941 -49.61 20.61 -9.88
C SER A 941 -50.29 21.22 -11.11
N ILE A 942 -49.62 21.19 -12.27
CA ILE A 942 -50.07 21.79 -13.54
C ILE A 942 -50.15 20.80 -14.72
N SER A 943 -49.83 19.52 -14.51
CA SER A 943 -49.87 18.49 -15.56
C SER A 943 -51.29 18.28 -16.14
N PRO A 944 -51.44 18.07 -17.46
CA PRO A 944 -52.73 17.76 -18.09
C PRO A 944 -53.31 16.40 -17.65
N ASP A 945 -52.50 15.47 -17.14
CA ASP A 945 -52.95 14.17 -16.62
C ASP A 945 -53.49 14.23 -15.18
N THR A 946 -53.20 15.31 -14.44
CA THR A 946 -53.60 15.48 -13.03
C THR A 946 -55.10 15.26 -12.77
N PRO A 947 -56.05 15.79 -13.58
CA PRO A 947 -57.47 15.50 -13.40
C PRO A 947 -57.81 14.01 -13.61
N ARG A 948 -57.18 13.39 -14.61
CA ARG A 948 -57.39 11.97 -14.99
C ARG A 948 -56.90 11.03 -13.89
N TYR A 949 -55.71 11.26 -13.35
CA TYR A 949 -55.17 10.50 -12.23
C TYR A 949 -55.94 10.74 -10.92
N SER A 950 -56.51 11.93 -10.73
CA SER A 950 -57.39 12.23 -9.59
C SER A 950 -58.68 11.41 -9.65
N GLU A 951 -59.33 11.32 -10.82
CA GLU A 951 -60.51 10.48 -11.04
C GLU A 951 -60.16 8.99 -10.89
N MET A 952 -59.03 8.52 -11.43
CA MET A 952 -58.56 7.14 -11.28
C MET A 952 -58.26 6.79 -9.80
N LEU A 953 -57.65 7.70 -9.03
CA LEU A 953 -57.41 7.52 -7.60
C LEU A 953 -58.71 7.48 -6.79
N TYR A 954 -59.66 8.38 -7.11
CA TYR A 954 -60.99 8.37 -6.52
C TYR A 954 -61.72 7.05 -6.80
N GLU A 955 -61.81 6.61 -8.06
CA GLU A 955 -62.47 5.36 -8.44
C GLU A 955 -61.85 4.14 -7.74
N ALA A 956 -60.51 4.08 -7.65
CA ALA A 956 -59.80 3.00 -6.96
C ALA A 956 -60.02 2.99 -5.42
N ARG A 957 -60.50 4.09 -4.82
CA ARG A 957 -60.53 4.30 -3.36
C ARG A 957 -61.88 4.73 -2.78
N LYS A 958 -62.90 5.07 -3.58
CA LYS A 958 -64.24 5.50 -3.12
C LYS A 958 -64.93 4.46 -2.23
N ALA A 959 -64.75 3.17 -2.54
CA ALA A 959 -65.22 2.04 -1.72
C ALA A 959 -64.52 1.92 -0.33
N LYS A 960 -63.56 2.80 -0.04
CA LYS A 960 -62.88 2.95 1.25
C LYS A 960 -63.01 4.38 1.81
N GLY A 961 -63.99 5.16 1.33
CA GLY A 961 -64.34 6.48 1.88
C GLY A 961 -63.46 7.65 1.41
N MET A 962 -62.76 7.53 0.27
CA MET A 962 -62.04 8.66 -0.32
C MET A 962 -63.02 9.63 -1.01
N ALA A 963 -62.88 10.93 -0.73
CA ALA A 963 -63.56 12.02 -1.43
C ALA A 963 -62.73 12.51 -2.62
N MET A 964 -63.38 13.09 -3.64
CA MET A 964 -62.71 13.50 -4.89
C MET A 964 -61.70 14.63 -4.66
N GLU A 965 -62.06 15.60 -3.81
CA GLU A 965 -61.23 16.73 -3.42
C GLU A 965 -59.92 16.26 -2.75
N LYS A 966 -59.98 15.15 -2.00
CA LYS A 966 -58.79 14.52 -1.41
C LYS A 966 -57.97 13.73 -2.43
N ALA A 967 -58.60 13.15 -3.45
CA ALA A 967 -57.87 12.50 -4.54
C ALA A 967 -57.10 13.55 -5.37
N GLU A 968 -57.73 14.68 -5.70
CA GLU A 968 -57.08 15.82 -6.36
C GLU A 968 -55.91 16.38 -5.54
N MET A 969 -56.12 16.59 -4.24
CA MET A 969 -55.07 17.08 -3.34
C MET A 969 -53.84 16.16 -3.36
N LEU A 970 -54.03 14.85 -3.18
CA LEU A 970 -52.94 13.88 -3.17
C LEU A 970 -52.19 13.79 -4.51
N ILE A 971 -52.89 13.88 -5.64
CA ILE A 971 -52.24 13.83 -6.97
C ILE A 971 -51.50 15.13 -7.30
N LYS A 972 -51.92 16.28 -6.76
CA LYS A 972 -51.26 17.59 -6.96
C LYS A 972 -50.09 17.83 -6.02
N GLU A 973 -50.16 17.32 -4.78
CA GLU A 973 -49.24 17.69 -3.68
C GLU A 973 -48.28 16.56 -3.26
N ASP A 974 -48.60 15.28 -3.48
CA ASP A 974 -47.71 14.15 -3.16
C ASP A 974 -47.21 13.46 -4.44
N PRO A 975 -45.93 13.65 -4.82
CA PRO A 975 -45.39 13.12 -6.06
C PRO A 975 -45.34 11.58 -6.06
N ASN A 976 -45.37 10.91 -4.90
CA ASN A 976 -45.43 9.44 -4.84
C ASN A 976 -46.80 8.92 -5.28
N TYR A 977 -47.89 9.64 -4.98
CA TYR A 977 -49.22 9.32 -5.53
C TYR A 977 -49.28 9.54 -7.04
N TYR A 978 -48.69 10.62 -7.55
CA TYR A 978 -48.62 10.89 -9.00
C TYR A 978 -47.77 9.83 -9.73
N ALA A 979 -46.57 9.51 -9.23
CA ALA A 979 -45.70 8.46 -9.79
C ALA A 979 -46.37 7.09 -9.79
N THR A 980 -47.04 6.73 -8.70
CA THR A 980 -47.76 5.46 -8.61
C THR A 980 -48.93 5.38 -9.59
N MET A 981 -49.56 6.51 -9.93
CA MET A 981 -50.59 6.57 -10.98
C MET A 981 -50.00 6.43 -12.38
N MET A 982 -48.87 7.08 -12.69
CA MET A 982 -48.17 6.86 -13.97
C MET A 982 -47.76 5.39 -14.18
N MET A 983 -47.33 4.70 -13.12
CA MET A 983 -47.09 3.25 -13.16
C MET A 983 -48.39 2.46 -13.37
N TYR A 984 -49.45 2.79 -12.62
CA TYR A 984 -50.74 2.09 -12.72
C TYR A 984 -51.40 2.23 -14.09
N ASP A 985 -51.16 3.35 -14.77
CA ASP A 985 -51.59 3.66 -16.14
C ASP A 985 -50.69 3.02 -17.22
N GLY A 986 -49.58 2.39 -16.84
CA GLY A 986 -48.65 1.73 -17.75
C GLY A 986 -47.69 2.66 -18.51
N ILE A 987 -47.54 3.91 -18.07
CA ILE A 987 -46.59 4.88 -18.66
C ILE A 987 -45.16 4.62 -18.17
N ALA A 988 -45.00 4.11 -16.94
CA ALA A 988 -43.71 3.81 -16.33
C ALA A 988 -43.62 2.38 -15.80
N ASP A 989 -42.39 1.86 -15.80
CA ASP A 989 -42.03 0.49 -15.52
C ASP A 989 -41.66 0.25 -14.04
N GLY A 990 -41.39 1.32 -13.29
CA GLY A 990 -41.04 1.29 -11.88
C GLY A 990 -40.83 2.70 -11.31
N MET A 991 -40.64 2.82 -9.99
CA MET A 991 -40.21 4.07 -9.35
C MET A 991 -39.25 3.83 -8.18
N VAL A 992 -38.42 4.83 -7.90
CA VAL A 992 -37.48 4.86 -6.77
C VAL A 992 -37.64 6.19 -6.02
N SER A 993 -37.89 6.13 -4.70
CA SER A 993 -38.16 7.29 -3.84
C SER A 993 -37.57 7.08 -2.43
N GLY A 994 -37.60 8.08 -1.55
CA GLY A 994 -37.15 7.97 -0.15
C GLY A 994 -35.82 8.68 0.16
N ALA A 995 -35.26 9.44 -0.79
CA ALA A 995 -34.12 10.33 -0.53
C ALA A 995 -34.53 11.46 0.45
N CYS A 996 -35.80 11.90 0.37
CA CYS A 996 -36.42 12.89 1.25
C CYS A 996 -37.62 12.31 2.03
N HIS A 997 -38.47 11.52 1.37
CA HIS A 997 -39.67 10.91 1.95
C HIS A 997 -39.33 9.82 2.99
N THR A 998 -40.34 9.33 3.71
CA THR A 998 -40.18 8.12 4.52
C THR A 998 -40.65 6.89 3.76
N THR A 999 -40.14 5.71 4.12
CA THR A 999 -40.63 4.40 3.63
C THR A 999 -42.15 4.26 3.75
N ALA A 1000 -42.76 4.84 4.80
CA ALA A 1000 -44.20 4.83 4.99
C ALA A 1000 -44.96 5.76 4.03
N ASP A 1001 -44.29 6.73 3.39
CA ASP A 1001 -44.84 7.61 2.36
C ASP A 1001 -44.59 7.02 0.96
N THR A 1002 -43.41 6.45 0.68
CA THR A 1002 -43.12 5.67 -0.54
C THR A 1002 -44.10 4.51 -0.73
N MET A 1003 -44.34 3.73 0.33
CA MET A 1003 -45.10 2.47 0.24
C MET A 1003 -46.62 2.64 0.37
N ARG A 1004 -47.10 3.74 0.94
CA ARG A 1004 -48.54 3.98 1.18
C ARG A 1004 -49.36 4.13 -0.11
N PRO A 1005 -48.92 4.85 -1.16
CA PRO A 1005 -49.56 4.87 -2.47
C PRO A 1005 -49.48 3.50 -3.14
N ALA A 1006 -48.29 2.88 -3.15
CA ALA A 1006 -48.05 1.57 -3.77
C ALA A 1006 -49.00 0.49 -3.22
N LEU A 1007 -49.15 0.39 -1.90
CA LEU A 1007 -50.08 -0.56 -1.26
C LEU A 1007 -51.56 -0.25 -1.52
N GLN A 1008 -51.93 1.02 -1.75
CA GLN A 1008 -53.31 1.42 -2.06
C GLN A 1008 -53.71 1.15 -3.51
N ILE A 1009 -52.77 1.34 -4.45
CA ILE A 1009 -53.00 1.35 -5.89
C ILE A 1009 -52.47 0.06 -6.53
N ILE A 1010 -51.15 -0.13 -6.49
CA ILE A 1010 -50.44 -1.27 -7.09
C ILE A 1010 -50.78 -2.57 -6.38
N LYS A 1011 -50.77 -2.59 -5.03
CA LYS A 1011 -51.06 -3.74 -4.16
C LYS A 1011 -50.06 -4.89 -4.34
N THR A 1012 -50.15 -5.88 -3.45
CA THR A 1012 -49.40 -7.14 -3.58
C THR A 1012 -49.87 -7.95 -4.80
N ALA A 1013 -49.01 -8.86 -5.28
CA ALA A 1013 -49.36 -9.77 -6.36
C ALA A 1013 -50.37 -10.85 -5.92
N PRO A 1014 -51.07 -11.53 -6.85
CA PRO A 1014 -52.01 -12.59 -6.51
C PRO A 1014 -51.34 -13.68 -5.66
N GLY A 1015 -51.93 -14.02 -4.52
CA GLY A 1015 -51.38 -14.98 -3.56
C GLY A 1015 -50.33 -14.43 -2.59
N ILE A 1016 -49.90 -13.17 -2.73
CA ILE A 1016 -48.89 -12.55 -1.86
C ILE A 1016 -49.56 -11.81 -0.68
N PRO A 1017 -49.30 -12.22 0.59
CA PRO A 1017 -50.00 -11.68 1.76
C PRO A 1017 -49.45 -10.33 2.27
N LEU A 1018 -48.18 -10.00 1.96
CA LEU A 1018 -47.47 -8.84 2.47
C LEU A 1018 -46.36 -8.40 1.49
N VAL A 1019 -45.78 -7.22 1.74
CA VAL A 1019 -44.56 -6.75 1.05
C VAL A 1019 -43.37 -6.92 1.98
N SER A 1020 -42.28 -7.49 1.46
CA SER A 1020 -41.01 -7.66 2.17
C SER A 1020 -39.90 -6.85 1.50
N SER A 1021 -38.72 -6.83 2.13
CA SER A 1021 -37.56 -6.06 1.66
C SER A 1021 -36.30 -6.91 1.66
N VAL A 1022 -35.38 -6.67 0.73
CA VAL A 1022 -34.01 -7.20 0.79
C VAL A 1022 -32.96 -6.12 0.56
N PHE A 1023 -31.76 -6.33 1.10
CA PHE A 1023 -30.53 -5.65 0.67
C PHE A 1023 -29.60 -6.66 0.02
N PHE A 1024 -29.01 -6.31 -1.12
CA PHE A 1024 -27.83 -7.01 -1.64
C PHE A 1024 -26.59 -6.43 -0.95
N MET A 1025 -25.93 -7.23 -0.12
CA MET A 1025 -24.74 -6.85 0.64
C MET A 1025 -23.50 -7.32 -0.13
N LEU A 1026 -22.85 -6.40 -0.83
CA LEU A 1026 -21.68 -6.66 -1.67
C LEU A 1026 -20.40 -6.65 -0.81
N LEU A 1027 -20.24 -7.68 0.03
CA LEU A 1027 -18.99 -7.94 0.74
C LEU A 1027 -17.89 -8.36 -0.26
N PRO A 1028 -16.60 -8.02 -0.06
CA PRO A 1028 -15.56 -8.08 -1.10
C PRO A 1028 -15.42 -9.39 -1.89
N GLN A 1029 -15.84 -10.50 -1.28
CA GLN A 1029 -15.67 -11.88 -1.74
C GLN A 1029 -16.97 -12.60 -2.11
N LYS A 1030 -18.16 -12.11 -1.69
CA LYS A 1030 -19.47 -12.70 -2.04
C LYS A 1030 -20.63 -11.73 -1.82
N VAL A 1031 -21.63 -11.80 -2.71
CA VAL A 1031 -22.89 -11.06 -2.57
C VAL A 1031 -23.87 -11.85 -1.68
N PHE A 1032 -24.21 -11.29 -0.53
CA PHE A 1032 -25.30 -11.81 0.30
C PHE A 1032 -26.62 -11.08 0.03
N ILE A 1033 -27.74 -11.71 0.37
CA ILE A 1033 -29.07 -11.11 0.35
C ILE A 1033 -29.64 -11.12 1.78
N TYR A 1034 -29.75 -9.94 2.40
CA TYR A 1034 -30.26 -9.78 3.76
C TYR A 1034 -31.75 -9.43 3.71
N GLY A 1035 -32.60 -10.28 4.31
CA GLY A 1035 -34.06 -10.26 4.18
C GLY A 1035 -34.82 -9.68 5.37
N ASP A 1036 -35.83 -8.87 5.04
CA ASP A 1036 -36.77 -8.15 5.92
C ASP A 1036 -36.16 -7.10 6.86
N CYS A 1037 -35.16 -6.38 6.35
CA CYS A 1037 -34.44 -5.37 7.12
C CYS A 1037 -35.11 -3.98 7.14
N ALA A 1038 -36.26 -3.76 6.48
CA ALA A 1038 -36.87 -2.43 6.34
C ALA A 1038 -38.39 -2.31 6.58
N ILE A 1039 -39.19 -3.40 6.58
CA ILE A 1039 -40.67 -3.29 6.58
C ILE A 1039 -41.35 -3.93 7.80
N ASN A 1040 -41.26 -5.25 7.98
CA ASN A 1040 -42.20 -5.93 8.86
C ASN A 1040 -41.67 -5.99 10.30
N VAL A 1041 -42.29 -5.19 11.18
CA VAL A 1041 -41.83 -4.97 12.56
C VAL A 1041 -41.67 -6.27 13.36
N ALA A 1042 -42.63 -7.20 13.22
CA ALA A 1042 -42.64 -8.51 13.86
C ALA A 1042 -43.53 -9.47 13.04
N PRO A 1043 -43.00 -10.16 12.01
CA PRO A 1043 -43.77 -11.11 11.21
C PRO A 1043 -44.14 -12.37 12.03
N ASN A 1044 -45.32 -12.93 11.78
CA ASN A 1044 -45.67 -14.28 12.25
C ASN A 1044 -44.98 -15.37 11.39
N SER A 1045 -45.14 -16.66 11.74
CA SER A 1045 -44.42 -17.74 11.05
C SER A 1045 -44.79 -17.89 9.56
N GLU A 1046 -46.07 -17.72 9.20
CA GLU A 1046 -46.54 -17.75 7.80
C GLU A 1046 -45.96 -16.57 7.00
N GLN A 1047 -45.89 -15.40 7.64
CA GLN A 1047 -45.31 -14.19 7.05
C GLN A 1047 -43.79 -14.34 6.84
N LEU A 1048 -43.08 -14.88 7.84
CA LEU A 1048 -41.64 -15.13 7.78
C LEU A 1048 -41.28 -16.24 6.78
N ALA A 1049 -42.11 -17.28 6.66
CA ALA A 1049 -42.00 -18.28 5.59
C ALA A 1049 -42.16 -17.66 4.21
N PHE A 1050 -43.15 -16.78 4.03
CA PHE A 1050 -43.38 -16.07 2.78
C PHE A 1050 -42.22 -15.11 2.42
N ILE A 1051 -41.65 -14.42 3.41
CA ILE A 1051 -40.43 -13.62 3.25
C ILE A 1051 -39.29 -14.50 2.72
N ALA A 1052 -39.02 -15.65 3.34
CA ALA A 1052 -37.93 -16.54 2.94
C ALA A 1052 -38.07 -17.04 1.49
N MET A 1053 -39.28 -17.44 1.08
CA MET A 1053 -39.57 -17.84 -0.31
C MET A 1053 -39.41 -16.66 -1.30
N SER A 1054 -39.76 -15.44 -0.88
CA SER A 1054 -39.59 -14.22 -1.70
C SER A 1054 -38.11 -13.87 -1.87
N CYS A 1055 -37.31 -14.01 -0.81
CA CYS A 1055 -35.85 -13.86 -0.87
C CYS A 1055 -35.20 -14.92 -1.77
N ALA A 1056 -35.61 -16.19 -1.67
CA ALA A 1056 -35.15 -17.26 -2.56
C ALA A 1056 -35.43 -16.94 -4.03
N LYS A 1057 -36.67 -16.53 -4.36
CA LYS A 1057 -37.05 -16.13 -5.72
C LYS A 1057 -36.25 -14.91 -6.20
N THR A 1058 -35.94 -13.97 -5.31
CA THR A 1058 -35.15 -12.78 -5.64
C THR A 1058 -33.67 -13.10 -5.88
N ALA A 1059 -33.11 -14.09 -5.18
CA ALA A 1059 -31.77 -14.59 -5.46
C ALA A 1059 -31.67 -15.18 -6.88
N SER A 1060 -32.55 -16.15 -7.20
CA SER A 1060 -32.57 -16.81 -8.52
C SER A 1060 -32.81 -15.82 -9.66
N ALA A 1061 -33.67 -14.83 -9.43
CA ALA A 1061 -33.91 -13.72 -10.35
C ALA A 1061 -32.63 -12.93 -10.69
N PHE A 1062 -31.73 -12.72 -9.72
CA PHE A 1062 -30.48 -11.99 -9.92
C PHE A 1062 -29.28 -12.93 -10.22
N GLY A 1063 -29.56 -14.17 -10.66
CA GLY A 1063 -28.54 -15.15 -11.05
C GLY A 1063 -27.82 -15.84 -9.89
N ILE A 1064 -28.25 -15.61 -8.64
CA ILE A 1064 -27.65 -16.20 -7.43
C ILE A 1064 -28.43 -17.46 -7.06
N LYS A 1065 -27.76 -18.62 -6.99
CA LYS A 1065 -28.38 -19.86 -6.50
C LYS A 1065 -28.72 -19.72 -5.02
N PRO A 1066 -30.01 -19.73 -4.60
CA PRO A 1066 -30.37 -19.46 -3.21
C PRO A 1066 -29.93 -20.58 -2.27
N ARG A 1067 -29.32 -20.20 -1.15
CA ARG A 1067 -29.19 -21.00 0.08
C ARG A 1067 -29.67 -20.13 1.23
N VAL A 1068 -30.86 -20.42 1.77
CA VAL A 1068 -31.62 -19.53 2.65
C VAL A 1068 -31.55 -19.97 4.10
N ALA A 1069 -30.85 -19.19 4.93
CA ALA A 1069 -30.90 -19.32 6.38
C ALA A 1069 -32.01 -18.42 6.96
N LEU A 1070 -32.97 -19.01 7.68
CA LEU A 1070 -33.85 -18.26 8.59
C LEU A 1070 -33.13 -18.14 9.95
N LEU A 1071 -32.81 -16.89 10.32
CA LEU A 1071 -31.94 -16.60 11.44
C LEU A 1071 -32.67 -16.62 12.78
N SER A 1072 -31.96 -17.07 13.82
CA SER A 1072 -32.40 -17.03 15.21
C SER A 1072 -31.21 -16.98 16.16
N TYR A 1073 -31.45 -16.75 17.46
CA TYR A 1073 -30.39 -16.74 18.47
C TYR A 1073 -29.88 -18.15 18.83
N ALA A 1074 -30.49 -19.22 18.31
CA ALA A 1074 -30.11 -20.61 18.56
C ALA A 1074 -30.18 -21.45 17.27
N THR A 1075 -29.32 -22.47 17.18
CA THR A 1075 -29.23 -23.37 16.01
C THR A 1075 -29.99 -24.68 16.25
N GLY A 1076 -30.86 -25.07 15.32
CA GLY A 1076 -31.57 -26.35 15.32
C GLY A 1076 -32.43 -26.58 16.58
N SER A 1077 -32.20 -27.71 17.26
CA SER A 1077 -32.95 -28.14 18.45
C SER A 1077 -32.36 -27.66 19.79
N SER A 1078 -31.25 -26.91 19.78
CA SER A 1078 -30.57 -26.44 20.99
C SER A 1078 -31.38 -25.40 21.79
N GLY A 1079 -32.12 -24.54 21.10
CA GLY A 1079 -32.92 -23.47 21.70
C GLY A 1079 -34.39 -23.83 21.92
N LYS A 1080 -34.95 -23.26 23.00
CA LYS A 1080 -36.39 -23.20 23.31
C LYS A 1080 -36.79 -21.75 23.56
N GLY A 1081 -38.04 -21.41 23.23
CA GLY A 1081 -38.60 -20.09 23.45
C GLY A 1081 -39.26 -19.55 22.18
N ASP A 1082 -40.27 -18.70 22.38
CA ASP A 1082 -41.27 -18.32 21.37
C ASP A 1082 -40.65 -17.87 20.04
N GLN A 1083 -39.55 -17.12 20.07
CA GLN A 1083 -38.83 -16.65 18.87
C GLN A 1083 -38.06 -17.75 18.12
N VAL A 1084 -37.56 -18.78 18.82
CA VAL A 1084 -36.93 -19.94 18.17
C VAL A 1084 -38.01 -20.82 17.55
N ASP A 1085 -39.13 -20.98 18.25
CA ASP A 1085 -40.24 -21.83 17.82
C ASP A 1085 -41.07 -21.20 16.68
N LEU A 1086 -41.16 -19.85 16.64
CA LEU A 1086 -41.57 -19.05 15.47
C LEU A 1086 -40.74 -19.41 14.23
N VAL A 1087 -39.41 -19.36 14.33
CA VAL A 1087 -38.50 -19.61 13.21
C VAL A 1087 -38.51 -21.07 12.76
N LYS A 1088 -38.67 -22.04 13.69
CA LYS A 1088 -38.91 -23.45 13.36
C LYS A 1088 -40.18 -23.62 12.52
N ALA A 1089 -41.30 -23.01 12.95
CA ALA A 1089 -42.56 -23.06 12.23
C ALA A 1089 -42.44 -22.41 10.84
N ALA A 1090 -41.83 -21.23 10.75
CA ALA A 1090 -41.59 -20.53 9.48
C ALA A 1090 -40.72 -21.35 8.52
N THR A 1091 -39.69 -22.02 9.03
CA THR A 1091 -38.82 -22.88 8.22
C THR A 1091 -39.59 -24.07 7.66
N ALA A 1092 -40.42 -24.74 8.47
CA ALA A 1092 -41.26 -25.84 7.99
C ALA A 1092 -42.27 -25.39 6.92
N GLN A 1093 -42.96 -24.27 7.16
CA GLN A 1093 -43.92 -23.68 6.22
C GLN A 1093 -43.25 -23.24 4.90
N ALA A 1094 -42.02 -22.72 4.95
CA ALA A 1094 -41.25 -22.39 3.74
C ALA A 1094 -40.81 -23.64 2.96
N LYS A 1095 -40.42 -24.71 3.66
CA LYS A 1095 -40.05 -26.00 3.04
C LYS A 1095 -41.22 -26.69 2.35
N GLU A 1096 -42.43 -26.59 2.89
CA GLU A 1096 -43.65 -27.10 2.25
C GLU A 1096 -44.09 -26.25 1.05
N GLY A 1097 -43.75 -24.96 1.03
CA GLY A 1097 -44.11 -24.03 -0.04
C GLY A 1097 -43.17 -24.04 -1.27
N MET A 1098 -42.03 -24.74 -1.22
CA MET A 1098 -41.04 -24.76 -2.31
C MET A 1098 -40.88 -26.13 -2.99
N PRO A 1099 -40.61 -26.17 -4.31
CA PRO A 1099 -40.26 -27.41 -5.00
C PRO A 1099 -39.02 -28.07 -4.41
N GLU A 1100 -39.06 -29.38 -4.23
CA GLU A 1100 -38.02 -30.19 -3.59
C GLU A 1100 -36.62 -29.99 -4.22
N SER A 1101 -36.55 -29.88 -5.55
CA SER A 1101 -35.32 -29.60 -6.32
C SER A 1101 -34.74 -28.18 -6.12
N THR A 1102 -35.39 -27.34 -5.34
CA THR A 1102 -34.98 -25.96 -5.03
C THR A 1102 -35.00 -25.66 -3.52
N ASN A 1103 -35.22 -26.67 -2.68
CA ASN A 1103 -35.55 -26.52 -1.25
C ASN A 1103 -34.33 -26.29 -0.34
N PHE A 1104 -33.41 -25.44 -0.78
CA PHE A 1104 -32.20 -25.03 -0.06
C PHE A 1104 -32.54 -23.99 1.02
N ILE A 1105 -33.42 -24.35 1.95
CA ILE A 1105 -33.81 -23.54 3.10
C ILE A 1105 -33.43 -24.27 4.40
N GLU A 1106 -32.93 -23.56 5.41
CA GLU A 1106 -32.75 -24.10 6.76
C GLU A 1106 -32.91 -23.03 7.85
N GLY A 1107 -33.35 -23.48 9.03
CA GLY A 1107 -33.64 -22.64 10.17
C GLY A 1107 -34.23 -23.46 11.33
N PRO A 1108 -34.13 -22.99 12.58
CA PRO A 1108 -33.41 -21.80 13.01
C PRO A 1108 -31.89 -22.02 12.95
N LEU A 1109 -31.16 -21.03 12.41
CA LEU A 1109 -29.71 -21.00 12.40
C LEU A 1109 -29.20 -19.71 13.07
N GLN A 1110 -28.15 -19.80 13.87
CA GLN A 1110 -27.34 -18.61 14.21
C GLN A 1110 -26.59 -18.12 12.96
N PHE A 1111 -26.30 -16.82 12.87
CA PHE A 1111 -25.65 -16.24 11.69
C PHE A 1111 -24.29 -16.87 11.38
N ASP A 1112 -23.49 -17.15 12.42
CA ASP A 1112 -22.21 -17.85 12.26
C ASP A 1112 -22.39 -19.27 11.67
N ALA A 1113 -23.31 -20.08 12.23
CA ALA A 1113 -23.69 -21.39 11.70
C ALA A 1113 -24.27 -21.35 10.27
N ALA A 1114 -24.78 -20.20 9.83
CA ALA A 1114 -25.31 -20.02 8.48
C ALA A 1114 -24.20 -19.73 7.45
N VAL A 1115 -23.16 -18.97 7.81
CA VAL A 1115 -22.21 -18.39 6.83
C VAL A 1115 -20.76 -18.89 6.91
N ASP A 1116 -20.41 -19.58 7.99
CA ASP A 1116 -19.08 -20.14 8.26
C ASP A 1116 -19.13 -21.70 8.25
N PRO A 1117 -18.40 -22.38 7.33
CA PRO A 1117 -18.37 -23.84 7.25
C PRO A 1117 -17.88 -24.57 8.50
N GLU A 1118 -16.93 -24.01 9.24
CA GLU A 1118 -16.34 -24.67 10.42
C GLU A 1118 -17.26 -24.53 11.63
N VAL A 1119 -17.87 -23.36 11.82
CA VAL A 1119 -18.91 -23.16 12.84
C VAL A 1119 -20.16 -24.00 12.52
N ALA A 1120 -20.49 -24.17 11.23
CA ALA A 1120 -21.57 -25.04 10.80
C ALA A 1120 -21.33 -26.52 11.17
N LYS A 1121 -20.14 -27.08 10.91
CA LYS A 1121 -19.77 -28.45 11.33
C LYS A 1121 -19.96 -28.67 12.83
N ILE A 1122 -19.63 -27.67 13.66
CA ILE A 1122 -19.73 -27.73 15.12
C ILE A 1122 -21.20 -27.66 15.59
N LYS A 1123 -21.99 -26.73 15.02
CA LYS A 1123 -23.35 -26.42 15.51
C LYS A 1123 -24.47 -27.23 14.85
N VAL A 1124 -24.28 -27.70 13.62
CA VAL A 1124 -25.29 -28.44 12.84
C VAL A 1124 -24.86 -29.90 12.71
N LYS A 1125 -25.45 -30.76 13.55
CA LYS A 1125 -25.06 -32.19 13.71
C LYS A 1125 -25.53 -33.12 12.58
N THR A 1126 -25.93 -32.55 11.45
CA THR A 1126 -26.48 -33.25 10.29
C THR A 1126 -25.94 -32.57 9.03
N HIS A 1127 -25.68 -33.33 7.97
CA HIS A 1127 -25.24 -32.74 6.70
C HIS A 1127 -26.29 -31.74 6.18
N SER A 1128 -25.83 -30.58 5.72
CA SER A 1128 -26.66 -29.47 5.25
C SER A 1128 -26.01 -28.80 4.04
N GLU A 1129 -26.82 -28.41 3.07
CA GLU A 1129 -26.43 -27.64 1.89
C GLU A 1129 -26.60 -26.12 2.10
N VAL A 1130 -27.05 -25.70 3.29
CA VAL A 1130 -27.33 -24.31 3.65
C VAL A 1130 -26.44 -23.84 4.80
N ALA A 1131 -26.24 -24.64 5.84
CA ALA A 1131 -25.38 -24.28 6.96
C ALA A 1131 -23.92 -24.11 6.49
N GLY A 1132 -23.28 -23.03 6.93
CA GLY A 1132 -21.95 -22.61 6.49
C GLY A 1132 -21.85 -22.14 5.03
N GLN A 1133 -22.93 -22.22 4.26
CA GLN A 1133 -22.97 -21.92 2.83
C GLN A 1133 -24.04 -20.87 2.48
N ALA A 1134 -24.81 -20.36 3.44
CA ALA A 1134 -25.94 -19.48 3.17
C ALA A 1134 -25.48 -18.18 2.51
N ASN A 1135 -26.15 -17.82 1.41
CA ASN A 1135 -25.99 -16.54 0.72
C ASN A 1135 -27.28 -15.68 0.81
N VAL A 1136 -28.38 -16.25 1.31
CA VAL A 1136 -29.61 -15.52 1.68
C VAL A 1136 -29.83 -15.66 3.18
N CYS A 1137 -29.90 -14.53 3.89
CA CYS A 1137 -30.02 -14.46 5.35
C CYS A 1137 -31.31 -13.71 5.72
N VAL A 1138 -32.32 -14.44 6.21
CA VAL A 1138 -33.64 -13.89 6.55
C VAL A 1138 -33.71 -13.62 8.04
N PHE A 1139 -33.94 -12.37 8.44
CA PHE A 1139 -34.02 -11.98 9.85
C PHE A 1139 -35.42 -12.20 10.42
N PRO A 1140 -35.55 -12.50 11.73
CA PRO A 1140 -36.85 -12.83 12.34
C PRO A 1140 -37.72 -11.59 12.63
N ASP A 1141 -37.12 -10.40 12.72
CA ASP A 1141 -37.81 -9.14 12.98
C ASP A 1141 -37.01 -7.93 12.47
N LEU A 1142 -37.69 -6.79 12.33
CA LEU A 1142 -37.12 -5.54 11.81
C LEU A 1142 -35.97 -4.99 12.66
N ASN A 1143 -35.98 -5.11 13.99
CA ASN A 1143 -34.90 -4.57 14.82
C ASN A 1143 -33.62 -5.38 14.63
N THR A 1144 -33.72 -6.72 14.61
CA THR A 1144 -32.57 -7.57 14.34
C THR A 1144 -32.04 -7.31 12.92
N GLY A 1145 -32.92 -7.30 11.90
CA GLY A 1145 -32.51 -7.08 10.51
C GLY A 1145 -31.94 -5.69 10.22
N ASN A 1146 -32.59 -4.62 10.69
CA ASN A 1146 -32.18 -3.24 10.41
C ASN A 1146 -30.86 -2.86 11.08
N ASN A 1147 -30.61 -3.36 12.30
CA ASN A 1147 -29.32 -3.16 12.96
C ASN A 1147 -28.22 -4.03 12.33
N ALA A 1148 -28.52 -5.29 11.96
CA ALA A 1148 -27.52 -6.19 11.39
C ALA A 1148 -26.95 -5.70 10.05
N TYR A 1149 -27.78 -5.30 9.07
CA TYR A 1149 -27.24 -4.83 7.78
C TYR A 1149 -26.43 -3.53 7.94
N LYS A 1150 -26.87 -2.60 8.80
CA LYS A 1150 -26.15 -1.35 9.07
C LYS A 1150 -24.83 -1.58 9.79
N ALA A 1151 -24.81 -2.46 10.80
CA ALA A 1151 -23.59 -2.83 11.49
C ALA A 1151 -22.56 -3.41 10.51
N VAL A 1152 -22.98 -4.35 9.66
CA VAL A 1152 -22.12 -4.93 8.61
C VAL A 1152 -21.68 -3.88 7.59
N GLN A 1153 -22.58 -3.03 7.10
CA GLN A 1153 -22.26 -1.96 6.15
C GLN A 1153 -21.19 -1.01 6.71
N GLN A 1154 -21.38 -0.52 7.95
CA GLN A 1154 -20.47 0.44 8.57
C GLN A 1154 -19.16 -0.19 9.06
N SER A 1155 -19.14 -1.47 9.45
CA SER A 1155 -17.92 -2.15 9.93
C SER A 1155 -17.03 -2.73 8.82
N SER A 1156 -17.60 -3.01 7.63
CA SER A 1156 -16.86 -3.59 6.50
C SER A 1156 -16.71 -2.67 5.28
N GLY A 1157 -17.37 -1.50 5.28
CA GLY A 1157 -17.40 -0.59 4.14
C GLY A 1157 -18.15 -1.13 2.91
N CYS A 1158 -18.86 -2.26 3.03
CA CYS A 1158 -19.48 -2.92 1.89
C CYS A 1158 -20.68 -2.14 1.31
N ILE A 1159 -20.93 -2.31 0.01
CA ILE A 1159 -22.06 -1.65 -0.67
C ILE A 1159 -23.34 -2.43 -0.34
N ALA A 1160 -24.29 -1.78 0.33
CA ALA A 1160 -25.60 -2.33 0.67
C ALA A 1160 -26.67 -1.78 -0.29
N MET A 1161 -26.94 -2.48 -1.39
CA MET A 1161 -27.94 -2.05 -2.37
C MET A 1161 -29.35 -2.38 -1.90
N GLY A 1162 -30.12 -1.36 -1.49
CA GLY A 1162 -31.52 -1.49 -1.06
C GLY A 1162 -32.00 -0.32 -0.20
N PRO A 1163 -33.18 -0.44 0.45
CA PRO A 1163 -34.02 -1.64 0.50
C PRO A 1163 -34.83 -1.88 -0.78
N ILE A 1164 -34.66 -3.07 -1.36
CA ILE A 1164 -35.38 -3.52 -2.55
C ILE A 1164 -36.67 -4.22 -2.13
N MET A 1165 -37.82 -3.70 -2.57
CA MET A 1165 -39.14 -4.22 -2.21
C MET A 1165 -39.49 -5.48 -2.99
N GLN A 1166 -40.25 -6.37 -2.35
CA GLN A 1166 -40.66 -7.66 -2.87
C GLN A 1166 -42.17 -7.87 -2.71
N GLY A 1167 -42.81 -8.47 -3.72
CA GLY A 1167 -44.19 -8.92 -3.63
C GLY A 1167 -45.28 -7.91 -4.05
N LEU A 1168 -44.92 -6.69 -4.42
CA LEU A 1168 -45.79 -5.78 -5.18
C LEU A 1168 -46.02 -6.28 -6.61
N ARG A 1169 -47.11 -5.84 -7.26
CA ARG A 1169 -47.39 -6.15 -8.68
C ARG A 1169 -46.47 -5.43 -9.68
N MET A 1170 -45.89 -4.30 -9.29
CA MET A 1170 -44.91 -3.55 -10.10
C MET A 1170 -43.82 -3.00 -9.16
N PRO A 1171 -42.57 -2.85 -9.63
CA PRO A 1171 -41.45 -2.54 -8.75
C PRO A 1171 -41.46 -1.07 -8.33
N VAL A 1172 -41.71 -0.86 -7.04
CA VAL A 1172 -41.57 0.40 -6.33
C VAL A 1172 -40.48 0.15 -5.29
N ASN A 1173 -39.39 0.89 -5.32
CA ASN A 1173 -38.28 0.73 -4.37
C ASN A 1173 -38.08 1.99 -3.52
N ASP A 1174 -37.57 1.77 -2.30
CA ASP A 1174 -37.36 2.81 -1.30
C ASP A 1174 -35.86 3.03 -1.08
N LEU A 1175 -35.48 4.24 -0.71
CA LEU A 1175 -34.10 4.66 -0.46
C LEU A 1175 -33.92 4.98 1.02
N SER A 1176 -32.68 4.82 1.50
CA SER A 1176 -32.27 5.51 2.73
C SER A 1176 -32.24 7.01 2.49
N ARG A 1177 -32.77 7.82 3.41
CA ARG A 1177 -32.56 9.28 3.39
C ARG A 1177 -31.08 9.69 3.40
N GLY A 1178 -30.19 8.80 3.87
CA GLY A 1178 -28.74 8.96 3.81
C GLY A 1178 -28.09 8.48 2.51
N CYS A 1179 -28.86 8.15 1.47
CA CYS A 1179 -28.33 7.62 0.21
C CYS A 1179 -27.33 8.57 -0.48
N THR A 1180 -26.34 7.95 -1.13
CA THR A 1180 -25.43 8.59 -2.10
C THR A 1180 -26.04 8.60 -3.50
N ILE A 1181 -25.42 9.31 -4.43
CA ILE A 1181 -25.79 9.26 -5.86
C ILE A 1181 -25.68 7.82 -6.39
N THR A 1182 -24.62 7.10 -6.00
CA THR A 1182 -24.36 5.71 -6.38
C THR A 1182 -25.48 4.77 -5.93
N ASP A 1183 -26.03 4.95 -4.72
CA ASP A 1183 -27.15 4.13 -4.21
C ASP A 1183 -28.43 4.34 -5.01
N ILE A 1184 -28.70 5.57 -5.47
CA ILE A 1184 -29.83 5.87 -6.35
C ILE A 1184 -29.64 5.17 -7.70
N VAL A 1185 -28.45 5.27 -8.30
CA VAL A 1185 -28.12 4.60 -9.58
C VAL A 1185 -28.27 3.08 -9.45
N ASN A 1186 -27.72 2.48 -8.40
CA ASN A 1186 -27.82 1.04 -8.14
C ASN A 1186 -29.28 0.60 -7.94
N THR A 1187 -30.06 1.35 -7.16
CA THR A 1187 -31.48 1.04 -6.90
C THR A 1187 -32.32 1.15 -8.18
N VAL A 1188 -32.04 2.14 -9.05
CA VAL A 1188 -32.69 2.24 -10.37
C VAL A 1188 -32.33 1.05 -11.26
N VAL A 1189 -31.06 0.65 -11.33
CA VAL A 1189 -30.62 -0.53 -12.11
C VAL A 1189 -31.32 -1.81 -11.63
N ILE A 1190 -31.40 -2.03 -10.32
CA ILE A 1190 -32.14 -3.16 -9.73
C ILE A 1190 -33.65 -3.08 -10.06
N THR A 1191 -34.25 -1.89 -9.99
CA THR A 1191 -35.66 -1.66 -10.38
C THR A 1191 -35.90 -2.01 -11.85
N CYS A 1192 -34.94 -1.73 -12.74
CA CYS A 1192 -35.01 -2.15 -14.14
C CYS A 1192 -35.02 -3.67 -14.27
N VAL A 1193 -34.09 -4.38 -13.62
CA VAL A 1193 -34.03 -5.86 -13.64
C VAL A 1193 -35.33 -6.49 -13.11
N GLN A 1194 -35.86 -5.98 -11.98
CA GLN A 1194 -37.15 -6.43 -11.45
C GLN A 1194 -38.31 -6.21 -12.45
N SER A 1195 -38.35 -5.08 -13.15
CA SER A 1195 -39.42 -4.80 -14.12
C SER A 1195 -39.30 -5.62 -15.40
N ILE A 1196 -38.07 -5.92 -15.84
CA ILE A 1196 -37.83 -6.81 -16.98
C ILE A 1196 -38.42 -8.21 -16.70
N GLN A 1197 -38.30 -8.69 -15.47
CA GLN A 1197 -38.75 -10.01 -15.01
C GLN A 1197 -40.22 -10.05 -14.59
N SER A 1198 -40.82 -8.95 -14.11
CA SER A 1198 -42.26 -8.91 -13.82
C SER A 1198 -43.13 -9.00 -15.10
N LYS A 1199 -42.49 -8.93 -16.27
CA LYS A 1199 -43.07 -9.01 -17.62
C LYS A 1199 -42.73 -10.34 -18.32
N GLN A 1200 -42.17 -11.32 -17.61
CA GLN A 1200 -41.84 -12.68 -18.08
C GLN A 1200 -42.70 -13.73 -17.38
#